data_AF-A0A2V4B9I7-F1
#
_entry.id   AF-A0A2V4B9I7-F1
#
_cell.length_a   1.000
_cell.length_b   1.000
_cell.length_c   1.000
_cell.angle_alpha   90.00
_cell.angle_beta   90.00
_cell.angle_gamma   90.00
#
_symmetry.space_group_name_H-M   'P 1'
#
loop_
_entity.id
_entity.type
_entity.pdbx_description
1 polymer ?
#
loop_
_entity_poly.entity_id
_entity_poly.type
_entity_poly.pdbx_seq_one_letter_code
_entity_poly.pdbx_strand_id
1 'polypeptide(L)'
;MPGSDETPEPAWPSDDHDDNRSDGATNQLPVPNVTSTDPPTVWVRAPGQPATPPPAPQRPPQVQPQAPQTPQTPQPPQPPQQRPPHPQRPPQQQHQQRPPQRQQPQPQPTVVVHPPRPETAPPPATQARPMRIEPDGRQHPAPVSTGSDTPPADPGGAAESGTSGDTGHAADTEPAPKRTRRRGLLLTGLALLLVIAAGVVLALPDVSNRLALPWAPNAPQGDPPEPIAVTTELHGPAESAPAPTPAGVAAALDGPASDPALGTLTGSVVDPATGTTLWARDESRTLTPASTTKLLVAGAALLKLDHGRQLTTKVVQGPEPGSVVLVAGGDVTLSSLPQGEESIYPGAAHLDDLVEQVRQATGGDVSSVQLDLSAFAGDTTAPGWAPGDAPSTFAAPVVPAMLDGGRSDPKDEHSMRVANPAGTLAQEFARRLGAQVAPQTTTTAPQNARVLGEVRSAPLAELVDQMLRSSDNLLGDVLARVVANAEGREPSFEGGAQATLDVLARNGFDVSDVRLSDGSGLSTLNKVPATMLSDLLASAAAPGDSDPNTAKLRPMLGGLPVAGGSGTLATRYTEPPATEGRGWVRAKTGTLSGVNTLAGVVLDTDGRVLVFTLMSAGADTGPARAALDDVAAQLRGCGCR
;
A
#
# COMPACT_ATOMS: atom_id res chain seq x y z
N MET A 1 -33.24 46.11 6.22
CA MET A 1 -33.22 47.47 5.64
C MET A 1 -31.82 48.02 5.84
N PRO A 2 -31.07 48.31 4.75
CA PRO A 2 -29.63 48.60 4.74
C PRO A 2 -29.30 50.08 4.51
N GLY A 3 -28.01 50.43 4.57
CA GLY A 3 -27.42 51.57 3.83
C GLY A 3 -26.19 52.22 4.49
N SER A 4 -25.01 52.07 3.88
CA SER A 4 -23.86 53.00 3.96
C SER A 4 -22.97 52.72 2.73
N ASP A 5 -22.87 53.61 1.74
CA ASP A 5 -22.14 54.89 1.61
C ASP A 5 -20.62 54.75 1.41
N GLU A 6 -20.19 55.21 0.23
CA GLU A 6 -18.83 55.29 -0.31
C GLU A 6 -18.00 56.46 0.26
N THR A 7 -16.67 56.32 0.19
CA THR A 7 -15.64 57.23 -0.39
C THR A 7 -14.26 57.00 0.29
N PRO A 8 -13.11 57.55 -0.19
CA PRO A 8 -12.36 57.20 -1.42
C PRO A 8 -10.83 56.95 -1.19
N GLU A 9 -10.09 56.53 -2.22
CA GLU A 9 -8.59 56.47 -2.30
C GLU A 9 -7.91 57.87 -2.21
N PRO A 10 -6.61 58.03 -1.83
CA PRO A 10 -5.47 57.90 -2.79
C PRO A 10 -4.02 57.65 -2.25
N ALA A 11 -3.12 57.33 -3.22
CA ALA A 11 -1.70 57.74 -3.41
C ALA A 11 -0.50 57.03 -2.72
N TRP A 12 0.52 56.77 -3.57
CA TRP A 12 1.89 56.28 -3.33
C TRP A 12 2.84 57.31 -2.66
N PRO A 13 4.06 56.91 -2.22
CA PRO A 13 5.26 57.26 -3.00
C PRO A 13 6.45 56.26 -2.97
N SER A 14 7.39 56.49 -3.88
CA SER A 14 8.73 55.90 -4.04
C SER A 14 9.83 56.68 -3.29
N ASP A 15 10.99 56.04 -3.04
CA ASP A 15 12.38 56.51 -3.35
C ASP A 15 13.47 56.00 -2.37
N ASP A 16 14.52 55.44 -2.99
CA ASP A 16 15.99 55.57 -2.80
C ASP A 16 16.81 55.27 -1.50
N HIS A 17 17.87 54.48 -1.77
CA HIS A 17 19.29 54.47 -1.33
C HIS A 17 19.73 54.42 0.16
N ASP A 18 20.55 53.41 0.51
CA ASP A 18 21.99 53.61 0.76
C ASP A 18 22.79 52.29 1.00
N ASP A 19 24.03 52.31 0.49
CA ASP A 19 25.12 51.34 0.64
C ASP A 19 25.69 51.27 2.07
N ASN A 20 26.05 50.07 2.58
CA ASN A 20 27.37 49.87 3.17
C ASN A 20 27.78 48.39 3.30
N ARG A 21 29.05 48.13 2.96
CA ARG A 21 29.77 46.84 3.02
C ARG A 21 30.24 46.52 4.44
N SER A 22 30.35 45.23 4.78
CA SER A 22 31.51 44.67 5.49
C SER A 22 31.57 43.13 5.43
N ASP A 23 32.68 42.66 4.85
CA ASP A 23 33.55 41.54 5.28
C ASP A 23 33.03 40.09 5.39
N GLY A 24 33.28 39.34 4.31
CA GLY A 24 34.26 38.24 4.27
C GLY A 24 34.15 37.07 5.26
N ALA A 25 33.73 35.90 4.76
CA ALA A 25 34.44 34.61 4.86
C ALA A 25 33.57 33.45 4.32
N THR A 26 33.83 33.01 3.08
CA THR A 26 33.33 31.73 2.57
C THR A 26 34.34 30.64 2.87
N ASN A 27 33.99 29.73 3.81
CA ASN A 27 34.74 28.50 4.02
C ASN A 27 34.41 27.50 2.91
N GLN A 28 35.41 27.21 2.08
CA GLN A 28 35.43 26.08 1.16
C GLN A 28 35.52 24.77 1.95
N LEU A 29 34.69 23.80 1.61
CA LEU A 29 34.84 22.40 2.04
C LEU A 29 35.60 21.62 0.95
N PRO A 30 36.48 20.68 1.31
CA PRO A 30 37.38 20.00 0.37
C PRO A 30 36.67 18.87 -0.39
N VAL A 31 36.89 18.84 -1.71
CA VAL A 31 36.49 17.76 -2.61
C VAL A 31 37.60 16.69 -2.63
N PRO A 32 37.32 15.39 -2.45
CA PRO A 32 38.34 14.35 -2.54
C PRO A 32 38.75 14.09 -3.99
N ASN A 33 40.06 14.14 -4.25
CA ASN A 33 40.71 13.72 -5.49
C ASN A 33 40.54 12.21 -5.71
N VAL A 34 39.89 11.83 -6.82
CA VAL A 34 40.04 10.50 -7.41
C VAL A 34 40.67 10.69 -8.79
N THR A 35 41.91 10.24 -8.94
CA THR A 35 42.65 10.24 -10.19
C THR A 35 42.08 9.17 -11.13
N SER A 36 41.52 9.63 -12.26
CA SER A 36 41.16 8.81 -13.40
C SER A 36 42.42 8.46 -14.22
N THR A 37 42.62 7.18 -14.49
CA THR A 37 43.52 6.70 -15.56
C THR A 37 42.68 5.98 -16.60
N ASP A 38 42.13 6.73 -17.55
CA ASP A 38 41.93 6.30 -18.95
C ASP A 38 41.69 7.52 -19.85
N PRO A 39 42.27 7.58 -21.05
CA PRO A 39 42.24 8.78 -21.90
C PRO A 39 40.89 8.96 -22.62
N PRO A 40 40.37 10.20 -22.77
CA PRO A 40 39.14 10.45 -23.51
C PRO A 40 39.36 10.37 -25.03
N THR A 41 38.57 9.54 -25.69
CA THR A 41 38.44 9.49 -27.16
C THR A 41 37.73 10.75 -27.65
N VAL A 42 38.50 11.66 -28.28
CA VAL A 42 38.01 12.87 -28.95
C VAL A 42 37.62 12.53 -30.39
N TRP A 43 36.36 12.72 -30.75
CA TRP A 43 35.92 12.73 -32.15
C TRP A 43 36.22 14.10 -32.77
N VAL A 44 37.24 14.15 -33.63
CA VAL A 44 37.54 15.30 -34.47
C VAL A 44 36.64 15.27 -35.72
N ARG A 45 35.84 16.32 -35.93
CA ARG A 45 35.18 16.59 -37.22
C ARG A 45 36.15 17.35 -38.13
N ALA A 46 36.38 16.84 -39.33
CA ALA A 46 37.14 17.51 -40.39
C ALA A 46 36.38 18.75 -40.93
N PRO A 47 37.07 19.84 -41.31
CA PRO A 47 36.43 21.03 -41.87
C PRO A 47 36.28 20.94 -43.39
N GLY A 48 35.10 21.30 -43.90
CA GLY A 48 34.91 21.70 -45.29
C GLY A 48 33.70 21.11 -46.00
N GLN A 49 32.50 21.68 -45.76
CA GLN A 49 31.45 21.88 -46.76
C GLN A 49 30.53 23.04 -46.33
N PRO A 50 30.04 23.89 -47.26
CA PRO A 50 29.30 25.11 -46.92
C PRO A 50 27.88 24.81 -46.40
N ALA A 51 27.47 25.53 -45.36
CA ALA A 51 26.14 25.44 -44.78
C ALA A 51 25.09 26.10 -45.70
N THR A 52 24.01 25.37 -46.01
CA THR A 52 22.77 25.91 -46.55
C THR A 52 22.01 26.70 -45.47
N PRO A 53 21.41 27.86 -45.79
CA PRO A 53 20.66 28.65 -44.81
C PRO A 53 19.34 27.97 -44.43
N PRO A 54 18.82 28.19 -43.20
CA PRO A 54 17.54 27.63 -42.77
C PRO A 54 16.36 28.27 -43.53
N PRO A 55 15.24 27.54 -43.71
CA PRO A 55 14.03 28.09 -44.32
C PRO A 55 13.38 29.14 -43.40
N ALA A 56 12.82 30.18 -44.03
CA ALA A 56 12.11 31.27 -43.35
C ALA A 56 10.85 30.76 -42.60
N PRO A 57 10.46 31.41 -41.48
CA PRO A 57 9.29 31.01 -40.71
C PRO A 57 8.00 31.14 -41.53
N GLN A 58 7.19 30.08 -41.52
CA GLN A 58 5.87 30.08 -42.14
C GLN A 58 4.91 31.00 -41.39
N ARG A 59 4.18 31.83 -42.14
CA ARG A 59 3.10 32.68 -41.60
C ARG A 59 1.94 31.81 -41.09
N PRO A 60 1.29 32.18 -39.98
CA PRO A 60 0.05 31.52 -39.55
C PRO A 60 -1.07 31.76 -40.57
N PRO A 61 -2.01 30.80 -40.73
CA PRO A 61 -3.12 30.95 -41.67
C PRO A 61 -4.05 32.10 -41.26
N GLN A 62 -4.43 32.90 -42.26
CA GLN A 62 -5.42 33.97 -42.12
C GLN A 62 -6.80 33.37 -41.83
N VAL A 63 -7.37 33.72 -40.67
CA VAL A 63 -8.77 33.48 -40.34
C VAL A 63 -9.61 34.46 -41.15
N GLN A 64 -10.48 33.95 -42.03
CA GLN A 64 -11.53 34.75 -42.67
C GLN A 64 -12.57 35.16 -41.62
N PRO A 65 -13.01 36.44 -41.58
CA PRO A 65 -14.09 36.84 -40.68
C PRO A 65 -15.43 36.24 -41.15
N GLN A 66 -16.01 35.38 -40.31
CA GLN A 66 -17.40 34.94 -40.47
C GLN A 66 -18.35 36.11 -40.18
N ALA A 67 -19.40 36.23 -40.99
CA ALA A 67 -20.45 37.23 -40.89
C ALA A 67 -21.21 37.14 -39.55
N PRO A 68 -21.71 38.26 -39.00
CA PRO A 68 -22.43 38.27 -37.73
C PRO A 68 -23.76 37.49 -37.85
N GLN A 69 -23.91 36.44 -37.04
CA GLN A 69 -25.19 35.79 -36.84
C GLN A 69 -26.07 36.64 -35.92
N THR A 70 -27.30 36.84 -36.37
CA THR A 70 -28.39 37.56 -35.71
C THR A 70 -28.72 36.95 -34.34
N PRO A 71 -29.05 37.73 -33.29
CA PRO A 71 -29.45 37.18 -32.01
C PRO A 71 -30.81 36.47 -32.11
N GLN A 72 -30.87 35.19 -31.75
CA GLN A 72 -32.13 34.49 -31.56
C GLN A 72 -32.74 34.87 -30.19
N THR A 73 -33.99 35.30 -30.24
CA THR A 73 -34.84 35.67 -29.10
C THR A 73 -35.07 34.48 -28.15
N PRO A 74 -35.02 34.65 -26.82
CA PRO A 74 -35.32 33.57 -25.88
C PRO A 74 -36.81 33.16 -25.95
N GLN A 75 -37.09 31.86 -26.12
CA GLN A 75 -38.43 31.30 -25.96
C GLN A 75 -38.83 31.28 -24.46
N PRO A 76 -40.10 31.60 -24.13
CA PRO A 76 -40.60 31.54 -22.76
C PRO A 76 -40.81 30.10 -22.27
N PRO A 77 -40.72 29.85 -20.94
CA PRO A 77 -40.76 28.50 -20.36
C PRO A 77 -42.15 27.87 -20.50
N GLN A 78 -42.19 26.58 -20.89
CA GLN A 78 -43.42 25.79 -20.92
C GLN A 78 -43.82 25.31 -19.51
N PRO A 79 -45.13 25.27 -19.19
CA PRO A 79 -45.63 24.79 -17.90
C PRO A 79 -45.55 23.26 -17.76
N PRO A 80 -45.47 22.72 -16.53
CA PRO A 80 -45.21 21.31 -16.28
C PRO A 80 -46.38 20.40 -16.72
N GLN A 81 -46.05 19.38 -17.51
CA GLN A 81 -47.00 18.32 -17.89
C GLN A 81 -47.20 17.33 -16.73
N GLN A 82 -48.49 17.12 -16.40
CA GLN A 82 -48.95 16.16 -15.40
C GLN A 82 -48.70 14.72 -15.88
N ARG A 83 -48.10 13.88 -15.03
CA ARG A 83 -47.98 12.44 -15.27
C ARG A 83 -49.34 11.75 -15.09
N PRO A 84 -49.74 10.82 -15.97
CA PRO A 84 -50.92 9.98 -15.74
C PRO A 84 -50.65 8.96 -14.62
N PRO A 85 -51.68 8.55 -13.86
CA PRO A 85 -51.52 7.60 -12.75
C PRO A 85 -51.23 6.18 -13.25
N HIS A 86 -50.31 5.49 -12.57
CA HIS A 86 -50.04 4.07 -12.76
C HIS A 86 -51.25 3.19 -12.34
N PRO A 87 -51.54 2.10 -13.08
CA PRO A 87 -52.57 1.14 -12.69
C PRO A 87 -52.15 0.31 -11.47
N GLN A 88 -53.11 0.10 -10.57
CA GLN A 88 -52.98 -0.67 -9.33
C GLN A 88 -52.65 -2.15 -9.62
N ARG A 89 -51.64 -2.70 -8.92
CA ARG A 89 -51.36 -4.14 -8.87
C ARG A 89 -52.37 -4.85 -7.94
N PRO A 90 -52.86 -6.05 -8.29
CA PRO A 90 -53.69 -6.86 -7.40
C PRO A 90 -52.88 -7.46 -6.23
N PRO A 91 -53.53 -7.80 -5.10
CA PRO A 91 -52.85 -8.27 -3.89
C PRO A 91 -52.29 -9.70 -4.09
N GLN A 92 -50.99 -9.86 -3.84
CA GLN A 92 -50.37 -11.19 -3.76
C GLN A 92 -50.59 -11.82 -2.38
N GLN A 93 -50.94 -13.10 -2.46
CA GLN A 93 -51.33 -13.99 -1.37
C GLN A 93 -50.19 -14.27 -0.38
N GLN A 94 -50.56 -14.29 0.90
CA GLN A 94 -49.77 -14.80 2.01
C GLN A 94 -49.17 -16.17 1.66
N HIS A 95 -47.84 -16.26 1.60
CA HIS A 95 -47.14 -17.54 1.60
C HIS A 95 -47.06 -18.07 3.03
N GLN A 96 -47.69 -19.23 3.21
CA GLN A 96 -47.68 -20.03 4.42
C GLN A 96 -46.25 -20.43 4.80
N GLN A 97 -45.96 -20.33 6.09
CA GLN A 97 -44.72 -20.77 6.71
C GLN A 97 -44.55 -22.30 6.52
N ARG A 98 -43.42 -22.71 5.96
CA ARG A 98 -42.96 -24.12 6.00
C ARG A 98 -42.21 -24.37 7.33
N PRO A 99 -42.41 -25.53 7.99
CA PRO A 99 -41.73 -25.86 9.24
C PRO A 99 -40.25 -26.24 9.00
N PRO A 100 -39.37 -26.11 10.02
CA PRO A 100 -37.94 -26.31 9.87
C PRO A 100 -37.56 -27.79 9.73
N GLN A 101 -36.71 -28.10 8.75
CA GLN A 101 -36.07 -29.41 8.59
C GLN A 101 -34.87 -29.54 9.56
N ARG A 102 -34.80 -30.68 10.25
CA ARG A 102 -33.67 -31.09 11.09
C ARG A 102 -32.41 -31.25 10.24
N GLN A 103 -31.34 -30.53 10.58
CA GLN A 103 -30.00 -30.79 10.06
C GLN A 103 -29.39 -32.01 10.77
N GLN A 104 -28.86 -32.96 10.00
CA GLN A 104 -27.96 -34.01 10.48
C GLN A 104 -26.52 -33.46 10.52
N PRO A 105 -25.68 -33.85 11.51
CA PRO A 105 -24.32 -33.35 11.63
C PRO A 105 -23.37 -33.99 10.59
N GLN A 106 -22.59 -33.17 9.90
CA GLN A 106 -21.45 -33.61 9.06
C GLN A 106 -20.17 -33.81 9.92
N PRO A 107 -19.30 -34.78 9.59
CA PRO A 107 -18.08 -35.06 10.34
C PRO A 107 -16.96 -34.05 10.04
N GLN A 108 -16.16 -33.71 11.06
CA GLN A 108 -15.02 -32.79 10.97
C GLN A 108 -13.81 -33.41 10.23
N PRO A 109 -13.05 -32.63 9.44
CA PRO A 109 -11.80 -33.09 8.86
C PRO A 109 -10.64 -33.03 9.86
N THR A 110 -9.77 -34.04 9.83
CA THR A 110 -8.58 -34.21 10.68
C THR A 110 -7.45 -33.29 10.21
N VAL A 111 -6.91 -32.46 11.12
CA VAL A 111 -5.73 -31.62 10.86
C VAL A 111 -4.46 -32.45 11.07
N VAL A 112 -3.61 -32.52 10.05
CA VAL A 112 -2.24 -33.07 10.17
C VAL A 112 -1.29 -31.92 10.44
N VAL A 113 -0.59 -31.97 11.57
CA VAL A 113 0.42 -30.97 11.98
C VAL A 113 1.80 -31.39 11.45
N HIS A 114 2.47 -30.52 10.68
CA HIS A 114 3.89 -30.65 10.34
C HIS A 114 4.76 -29.76 11.25
N PRO A 115 5.95 -30.22 11.68
CA PRO A 115 6.85 -29.41 12.51
C PRO A 115 7.55 -28.29 11.70
N PRO A 116 7.90 -27.14 12.33
CA PRO A 116 8.48 -26.00 11.63
C PRO A 116 9.95 -26.26 11.21
N ARG A 117 10.34 -25.70 10.06
CA ARG A 117 11.73 -25.61 9.58
C ARG A 117 12.40 -24.33 10.11
N PRO A 118 13.72 -24.30 10.30
CA PRO A 118 14.42 -23.11 10.80
C PRO A 118 14.53 -22.03 9.73
N GLU A 119 14.08 -20.81 10.05
CA GLU A 119 14.27 -19.62 9.22
C GLU A 119 15.70 -19.07 9.37
N THR A 120 16.36 -18.85 8.24
CA THR A 120 17.58 -18.03 8.16
C THR A 120 17.21 -16.55 8.11
N ALA A 121 17.83 -15.74 8.98
CA ALA A 121 17.60 -14.30 9.06
C ALA A 121 17.96 -13.57 7.74
N PRO A 122 17.19 -12.54 7.34
CA PRO A 122 17.52 -11.69 6.19
C PRO A 122 18.70 -10.75 6.50
N PRO A 123 19.44 -10.26 5.48
CA PRO A 123 20.56 -9.35 5.68
C PRO A 123 20.11 -7.96 6.18
N PRO A 124 20.97 -7.21 6.90
CA PRO A 124 20.59 -5.94 7.50
C PRO A 124 20.32 -4.88 6.43
N ALA A 125 19.13 -4.27 6.50
CA ALA A 125 18.82 -3.06 5.78
C ALA A 125 19.76 -1.91 6.21
N THR A 126 20.20 -1.10 5.26
CA THR A 126 20.98 0.12 5.50
C THR A 126 20.16 1.10 6.33
N GLN A 127 20.31 1.06 7.65
CA GLN A 127 19.66 1.98 8.57
C GLN A 127 20.26 3.39 8.41
N ALA A 128 19.40 4.41 8.33
CA ALA A 128 19.79 5.80 8.46
C ALA A 128 20.40 6.04 9.85
N ARG A 129 21.55 6.72 9.91
CA ARG A 129 22.19 7.05 11.19
C ARG A 129 21.44 8.23 11.85
N PRO A 130 21.06 8.14 13.13
CA PRO A 130 20.41 9.24 13.82
C PRO A 130 21.35 10.45 13.96
N MET A 131 20.81 11.64 13.70
CA MET A 131 21.51 12.92 13.77
C MET A 131 21.15 13.64 15.07
N ARG A 132 22.14 14.22 15.74
CA ARG A 132 21.92 15.17 16.83
C ARG A 132 21.82 16.58 16.26
N ILE A 133 20.81 17.32 16.67
CA ILE A 133 20.65 18.75 16.37
C ILE A 133 20.90 19.54 17.66
N GLU A 134 21.91 20.40 17.63
CA GLU A 134 22.21 21.29 18.76
C GLU A 134 21.23 22.48 18.80
N PRO A 135 21.08 23.19 19.93
CA PRO A 135 20.14 24.31 20.08
C PRO A 135 20.32 25.47 19.08
N ASP A 136 21.47 25.54 18.40
CA ASP A 136 21.76 26.53 17.36
C ASP A 136 21.51 26.02 15.93
N GLY A 137 20.92 24.83 15.78
CA GLY A 137 20.48 24.25 14.51
C GLY A 137 21.55 23.47 13.74
N ARG A 138 22.76 23.31 14.28
CA ARG A 138 23.81 22.50 13.62
C ARG A 138 23.59 21.00 13.85
N GLN A 139 23.87 20.20 12.81
CA GLN A 139 23.65 18.75 12.82
C GLN A 139 24.96 17.97 12.81
N HIS A 140 25.11 16.98 13.70
CA HIS A 140 26.26 16.07 13.75
C HIS A 140 25.82 14.59 13.84
N PRO A 141 26.59 13.64 13.25
CA PRO A 141 26.35 12.21 13.45
C PRO A 141 26.54 11.82 14.92
N ALA A 142 25.62 11.05 15.50
CA ALA A 142 25.77 10.55 16.86
C ALA A 142 26.94 9.54 16.98
N PRO A 143 27.78 9.60 18.03
CA PRO A 143 28.86 8.63 18.23
C PRO A 143 28.30 7.23 18.53
N VAL A 144 28.93 6.22 17.92
CA VAL A 144 28.57 4.80 18.07
C VAL A 144 29.05 4.30 19.43
N SER A 145 28.12 3.86 20.28
CA SER A 145 28.46 3.11 21.50
C SER A 145 28.71 1.65 21.13
N THR A 146 29.97 1.21 21.19
CA THR A 146 30.31 -0.21 21.05
C THR A 146 30.18 -0.90 22.41
N GLY A 147 29.05 -1.57 22.64
CA GLY A 147 28.88 -2.49 23.76
C GLY A 147 29.68 -3.77 23.53
N SER A 148 30.61 -4.06 24.43
CA SER A 148 31.43 -5.28 24.45
C SER A 148 30.68 -6.41 25.16
N ASP A 149 30.22 -7.42 24.41
CA ASP A 149 29.75 -8.68 24.98
C ASP A 149 30.94 -9.61 25.22
N THR A 150 31.20 -9.92 26.49
CA THR A 150 32.04 -11.05 26.91
C THR A 150 31.24 -11.84 27.95
N PRO A 151 30.95 -13.14 27.75
CA PRO A 151 30.31 -13.95 28.78
C PRO A 151 31.35 -14.38 29.83
N PRO A 152 31.05 -14.34 31.14
CA PRO A 152 31.96 -14.81 32.16
C PRO A 152 31.99 -16.35 32.21
N ALA A 153 33.21 -16.87 32.33
CA ALA A 153 33.52 -18.26 32.61
C ALA A 153 33.58 -18.53 34.13
N ASP A 154 33.52 -19.83 34.44
CA ASP A 154 33.98 -20.54 35.65
C ASP A 154 33.08 -20.60 36.90
N PRO A 155 33.28 -21.60 37.79
CA PRO A 155 33.90 -22.93 37.63
C PRO A 155 33.04 -24.09 38.20
N GLY A 156 33.48 -25.32 37.91
CA GLY A 156 32.85 -26.55 38.40
C GLY A 156 33.08 -26.88 39.88
N GLY A 157 32.42 -27.94 40.34
CA GLY A 157 32.74 -28.57 41.63
C GLY A 157 31.59 -29.31 42.29
N ALA A 158 31.43 -30.58 41.89
CA ALA A 158 31.12 -31.76 42.72
C ALA A 158 30.13 -31.71 43.92
N ALA A 159 29.37 -32.81 43.94
CA ALA A 159 29.06 -33.64 45.11
C ALA A 159 27.73 -33.42 45.87
N GLU A 160 26.99 -34.53 45.84
CA GLU A 160 26.34 -35.19 46.97
C GLU A 160 24.93 -34.78 47.40
N SER A 161 24.07 -35.77 47.15
CA SER A 161 22.79 -36.12 47.75
C SER A 161 22.71 -35.97 49.27
N GLY A 162 21.53 -35.56 49.74
CA GLY A 162 21.13 -35.66 51.15
C GLY A 162 19.60 -35.65 51.30
N THR A 163 19.02 -36.85 51.27
CA THR A 163 17.94 -37.39 52.14
C THR A 163 16.90 -36.44 52.77
N SER A 164 15.62 -36.76 52.61
CA SER A 164 14.70 -37.31 53.64
C SER A 164 13.25 -37.19 53.12
N GLY A 165 12.49 -38.29 52.99
CA GLY A 165 11.66 -38.92 54.04
C GLY A 165 10.26 -38.30 53.97
N ASP A 166 9.10 -38.95 53.99
CA ASP A 166 8.58 -40.23 54.49
C ASP A 166 7.09 -40.23 53.99
N THR A 167 6.41 -41.27 53.51
CA THR A 167 5.73 -42.41 54.19
C THR A 167 4.98 -43.18 53.07
N GLY A 168 5.11 -44.50 52.84
CA GLY A 168 4.41 -45.62 53.53
C GLY A 168 2.91 -45.68 53.16
N HIS A 169 2.21 -46.75 52.75
CA HIS A 169 2.28 -48.23 52.66
C HIS A 169 1.17 -48.63 51.62
N ALA A 170 1.13 -49.76 50.90
CA ALA A 170 0.95 -51.15 51.33
C ALA A 170 0.96 -52.07 50.07
N ALA A 171 1.65 -53.24 50.09
CA ALA A 171 1.13 -54.62 50.01
C ALA A 171 0.31 -54.95 48.73
N ASP A 172 0.54 -55.99 47.92
CA ASP A 172 1.09 -57.34 48.07
C ASP A 172 1.47 -57.90 46.68
N THR A 173 2.34 -58.94 46.62
CA THR A 173 2.10 -60.26 45.95
C THR A 173 3.42 -60.93 45.53
N GLU A 174 3.47 -62.24 45.81
CA GLU A 174 4.52 -63.27 45.74
C GLU A 174 5.31 -63.49 44.41
N PRO A 175 6.41 -64.30 44.45
CA PRO A 175 7.47 -64.34 43.43
C PRO A 175 7.41 -65.55 42.47
N ALA A 176 7.96 -65.40 41.26
CA ALA A 176 8.47 -66.50 40.40
C ALA A 176 9.32 -65.96 39.22
N PRO A 177 10.05 -66.78 38.44
CA PRO A 177 11.26 -67.52 38.78
C PRO A 177 12.46 -67.15 37.87
N LYS A 178 13.69 -67.52 38.28
CA LYS A 178 14.90 -67.40 37.46
C LYS A 178 14.78 -68.25 36.17
N ARG A 179 14.90 -67.61 35.00
CA ARG A 179 15.12 -68.30 33.70
C ARG A 179 16.21 -67.63 32.85
N THR A 180 17.34 -68.33 32.81
CA THR A 180 18.22 -68.64 31.66
C THR A 180 18.94 -67.52 30.88
N ARG A 181 20.27 -67.53 31.06
CA ARG A 181 21.39 -66.87 30.36
C ARG A 181 21.46 -67.02 28.81
N ARG A 182 20.39 -67.45 28.11
CA ARG A 182 20.41 -67.70 26.65
C ARG A 182 19.84 -66.57 25.78
N ARG A 183 19.17 -65.54 26.34
CA ARG A 183 18.64 -64.41 25.54
C ARG A 183 19.70 -63.35 25.19
N GLY A 184 20.75 -63.19 25.99
CA GLY A 184 21.81 -62.21 25.73
C GLY A 184 22.60 -62.49 24.44
N LEU A 185 22.97 -63.75 24.19
CA LEU A 185 23.74 -64.15 23.01
C LEU A 185 22.97 -64.03 21.68
N LEU A 186 21.64 -64.25 21.71
CA LEU A 186 20.79 -64.10 20.53
C LEU A 186 20.60 -62.63 20.15
N LEU A 187 20.46 -61.74 21.14
CA LEU A 187 20.33 -60.30 20.89
C LEU A 187 21.64 -59.66 20.40
N THR A 188 22.79 -60.07 20.95
CA THR A 188 24.10 -59.63 20.43
C THR A 188 24.38 -60.18 19.03
N GLY A 189 23.99 -61.43 18.75
CA GLY A 189 24.13 -62.01 17.42
C GLY A 189 23.27 -61.30 16.36
N LEU A 190 22.03 -60.94 16.71
CA LEU A 190 21.14 -60.20 15.82
C LEU A 190 21.61 -58.76 15.58
N ALA A 191 22.11 -58.08 16.62
CA ALA A 191 22.68 -56.74 16.48
C ALA A 191 23.94 -56.74 15.58
N LEU A 192 24.81 -57.73 15.74
CA LEU A 192 26.00 -57.87 14.89
C LEU A 192 25.60 -58.16 13.43
N LEU A 193 24.60 -59.02 13.20
CA LEU A 193 24.06 -59.28 11.87
C LEU A 193 23.45 -58.03 11.22
N LEU A 194 22.74 -57.20 11.98
CA LEU A 194 22.17 -55.95 11.48
C LEU A 194 23.26 -54.92 11.12
N VAL A 195 24.32 -54.82 11.93
CA VAL A 195 25.47 -53.95 11.63
C VAL A 195 26.20 -54.43 10.37
N ILE A 196 26.40 -55.74 10.22
CA ILE A 196 27.02 -56.31 9.02
C ILE A 196 26.13 -56.09 7.79
N ALA A 197 24.82 -56.32 7.90
CA ALA A 197 23.87 -56.08 6.82
C ALA A 197 23.83 -54.60 6.41
N ALA A 198 23.84 -53.67 7.37
CA ALA A 198 23.92 -52.25 7.11
C ALA A 198 25.25 -51.88 6.42
N GLY A 199 26.38 -52.42 6.88
CA GLY A 199 27.69 -52.22 6.25
C GLY A 199 27.73 -52.73 4.81
N VAL A 200 27.13 -53.90 4.53
CA VAL A 200 27.04 -54.47 3.16
C VAL A 200 26.14 -53.61 2.27
N VAL A 201 24.98 -53.15 2.76
CA VAL A 201 24.09 -52.28 2.00
C VAL A 201 24.75 -50.93 1.70
N LEU A 202 25.46 -50.35 2.66
CA LEU A 202 26.21 -49.11 2.49
C LEU A 202 27.45 -49.29 1.59
N ALA A 203 27.95 -50.50 1.42
CA ALA A 203 29.04 -50.82 0.47
C ALA A 203 28.57 -51.00 -0.97
N LEU A 204 27.25 -51.10 -1.22
CA LEU A 204 26.73 -51.20 -2.58
C LEU A 204 26.99 -49.88 -3.32
N PRO A 205 27.51 -49.91 -4.56
CA PRO A 205 27.87 -48.70 -5.30
C PRO A 205 26.72 -47.70 -5.45
N ASP A 206 25.52 -48.16 -5.77
CA ASP A 206 24.35 -47.28 -5.95
C ASP A 206 23.93 -46.57 -4.66
N VAL A 207 24.09 -47.22 -3.50
CA VAL A 207 23.73 -46.67 -2.19
C VAL A 207 24.82 -45.73 -1.67
N SER A 208 26.09 -46.17 -1.74
CA SER A 208 27.24 -45.34 -1.35
C SER A 208 27.38 -44.08 -2.20
N ASN A 209 27.12 -44.16 -3.52
CA ASN A 209 27.12 -43.01 -4.42
C ASN A 209 25.97 -42.04 -4.11
N ARG A 210 24.75 -42.53 -3.85
CA ARG A 210 23.61 -41.67 -3.49
C ARG A 210 23.79 -40.95 -2.16
N LEU A 211 24.47 -41.58 -1.21
CA LEU A 211 24.74 -41.02 0.12
C LEU A 211 26.07 -40.25 0.20
N ALA A 212 26.79 -40.10 -0.93
CA ALA A 212 28.08 -39.41 -1.00
C ALA A 212 29.10 -39.88 0.05
N LEU A 213 29.17 -41.20 0.29
CA LEU A 213 30.10 -41.75 1.28
C LEU A 213 31.56 -41.72 0.75
N PRO A 214 32.55 -41.46 1.61
CA PRO A 214 33.94 -41.18 1.19
C PRO A 214 34.70 -42.34 0.53
N TRP A 215 34.10 -43.54 0.50
CA TRP A 215 34.66 -44.78 -0.03
C TRP A 215 33.92 -45.27 -1.28
N ALA A 216 33.00 -44.45 -1.82
CA ALA A 216 32.23 -44.76 -3.01
C ALA A 216 33.11 -44.66 -4.28
N PRO A 217 33.15 -45.70 -5.15
CA PRO A 217 34.16 -45.82 -6.20
C PRO A 217 33.98 -44.88 -7.42
N ASN A 218 32.91 -44.08 -7.50
CA ASN A 218 32.65 -43.17 -8.64
C ASN A 218 32.00 -41.84 -8.22
N ALA A 219 32.63 -41.06 -7.35
CA ALA A 219 32.27 -39.64 -7.19
C ALA A 219 33.27 -38.75 -7.96
N PRO A 220 33.07 -38.48 -9.26
CA PRO A 220 33.72 -37.33 -9.86
C PRO A 220 33.09 -36.08 -9.23
N GLN A 221 33.78 -35.46 -8.29
CA GLN A 221 33.56 -34.04 -8.01
C GLN A 221 34.02 -33.30 -9.28
N GLY A 222 33.08 -33.01 -10.19
CA GLY A 222 33.30 -31.93 -11.13
C GLY A 222 33.57 -30.66 -10.33
N ASP A 223 34.48 -29.82 -10.80
CA ASP A 223 34.74 -28.53 -10.17
C ASP A 223 33.39 -27.81 -9.96
N PRO A 224 33.14 -27.23 -8.76
CA PRO A 224 31.92 -26.47 -8.55
C PRO A 224 31.81 -25.41 -9.66
N PRO A 225 30.62 -25.20 -10.26
CA PRO A 225 30.47 -24.20 -11.29
C PRO A 225 31.01 -22.87 -10.76
N GLU A 226 31.77 -22.16 -11.58
CA GLU A 226 32.26 -20.84 -11.19
C GLU A 226 31.07 -20.00 -10.72
N PRO A 227 31.18 -19.28 -9.58
CA PRO A 227 30.10 -18.45 -9.11
C PRO A 227 29.72 -17.46 -10.21
N ILE A 228 28.52 -17.59 -10.74
CA ILE A 228 27.97 -16.57 -11.65
C ILE A 228 27.85 -15.31 -10.80
N ALA A 229 28.64 -14.29 -11.12
CA ALA A 229 28.46 -12.97 -10.54
C ALA A 229 27.06 -12.48 -10.94
N VAL A 230 26.12 -12.51 -10.00
CA VAL A 230 24.80 -11.91 -10.19
C VAL A 230 25.03 -10.41 -10.18
N THR A 231 24.97 -9.79 -11.36
CA THR A 231 24.94 -8.33 -11.46
C THR A 231 23.59 -7.86 -10.91
N THR A 232 23.60 -7.18 -9.77
CA THR A 232 22.40 -6.55 -9.19
C THR A 232 22.05 -5.22 -9.87
N GLU A 233 22.55 -5.00 -11.09
CA GLU A 233 22.18 -3.83 -11.87
C GLU A 233 20.71 -3.97 -12.29
N LEU A 234 19.88 -3.06 -11.77
CA LEU A 234 18.49 -2.93 -12.17
C LEU A 234 18.46 -2.35 -13.58
N HIS A 235 18.31 -3.22 -14.58
CA HIS A 235 18.02 -2.78 -15.93
C HIS A 235 16.51 -2.54 -16.04
N GLY A 236 16.15 -1.32 -16.48
CA GLY A 236 14.77 -1.06 -16.90
C GLY A 236 14.38 -1.92 -18.11
N PRO A 237 13.08 -2.00 -18.43
CA PRO A 237 12.62 -2.56 -19.70
C PRO A 237 13.41 -1.96 -20.87
N ALA A 238 13.85 -2.78 -21.81
CA ALA A 238 14.64 -2.29 -22.94
C ALA A 238 13.81 -1.31 -23.78
N GLU A 239 14.33 -0.10 -24.04
CA GLU A 239 13.64 0.88 -24.90
C GLU A 239 13.45 0.34 -26.33
N SER A 240 14.35 -0.55 -26.75
CA SER A 240 14.30 -1.27 -28.03
C SER A 240 13.55 -2.60 -27.96
N ALA A 241 12.82 -2.88 -26.87
CA ALA A 241 12.00 -4.09 -26.78
C ALA A 241 11.00 -4.11 -27.96
N PRO A 242 10.81 -5.26 -28.60
CA PRO A 242 9.84 -5.42 -29.68
C PRO A 242 8.45 -4.92 -29.27
N ALA A 243 7.80 -4.15 -30.15
CA ALA A 243 6.46 -3.65 -29.88
C ALA A 243 5.44 -4.81 -29.98
N PRO A 244 4.53 -4.95 -29.01
CA PRO A 244 3.47 -5.93 -29.05
C PRO A 244 2.43 -5.53 -30.11
N THR A 245 1.73 -6.50 -30.69
CA THR A 245 0.65 -6.26 -31.65
C THR A 245 -0.72 -6.54 -31.03
N PRO A 246 -1.79 -5.83 -31.46
CA PRO A 246 -3.15 -6.16 -31.05
C PRO A 246 -3.54 -7.61 -31.34
N ALA A 247 -3.05 -8.18 -32.46
CA ALA A 247 -3.32 -9.57 -32.83
C ALA A 247 -2.66 -10.57 -31.86
N GLY A 248 -1.41 -10.33 -31.47
CA GLY A 248 -0.69 -11.17 -30.51
C GLY A 248 -1.33 -11.12 -29.12
N VAL A 249 -1.71 -9.94 -28.64
CA VAL A 249 -2.42 -9.81 -27.36
C VAL A 249 -3.79 -10.45 -27.40
N ALA A 250 -4.58 -10.23 -28.47
CA ALA A 250 -5.88 -10.88 -28.62
C ALA A 250 -5.75 -12.41 -28.62
N ALA A 251 -4.80 -12.97 -29.38
CA ALA A 251 -4.56 -14.40 -29.41
C ALA A 251 -4.19 -14.99 -28.03
N ALA A 252 -3.43 -14.25 -27.21
CA ALA A 252 -3.10 -14.66 -25.84
C ALA A 252 -4.31 -14.62 -24.90
N LEU A 253 -5.27 -13.72 -25.15
CA LEU A 253 -6.40 -13.48 -24.25
C LEU A 253 -7.72 -14.14 -24.68
N ASP A 254 -7.88 -14.57 -25.94
CA ASP A 254 -9.14 -15.11 -26.49
C ASP A 254 -9.75 -16.23 -25.62
N GLY A 255 -8.91 -17.13 -25.12
CA GLY A 255 -9.31 -18.21 -24.21
C GLY A 255 -9.58 -17.71 -22.78
N PRO A 256 -8.56 -17.25 -22.04
CA PRO A 256 -8.69 -16.85 -20.64
C PRO A 256 -9.76 -15.77 -20.40
N ALA A 257 -9.84 -14.76 -21.27
CA ALA A 257 -10.82 -13.68 -21.12
C ALA A 257 -12.26 -14.16 -21.38
N SER A 258 -12.45 -15.34 -21.96
CA SER A 258 -13.76 -15.95 -22.22
C SER A 258 -14.19 -16.94 -21.14
N ASP A 259 -13.44 -17.05 -20.04
CA ASP A 259 -13.81 -17.91 -18.91
C ASP A 259 -15.17 -17.49 -18.32
N PRO A 260 -16.17 -18.40 -18.25
CA PRO A 260 -17.48 -18.08 -17.69
C PRO A 260 -17.44 -17.64 -16.21
N ALA A 261 -16.38 -17.98 -15.46
CA ALA A 261 -16.15 -17.52 -14.10
C ALA A 261 -15.96 -16.00 -14.01
N LEU A 262 -15.67 -15.30 -15.12
CA LEU A 262 -15.52 -13.86 -15.16
C LEU A 262 -16.86 -13.11 -15.20
N GLY A 263 -17.99 -13.79 -15.45
CA GLY A 263 -19.29 -13.14 -15.57
C GLY A 263 -19.29 -12.06 -16.65
N THR A 264 -19.70 -10.83 -16.30
CA THR A 264 -19.54 -9.68 -17.19
C THR A 264 -18.13 -9.11 -17.04
N LEU A 265 -17.26 -9.37 -18.02
CA LEU A 265 -15.92 -8.81 -18.11
C LEU A 265 -15.91 -7.52 -18.94
N THR A 266 -15.37 -6.45 -18.36
CA THR A 266 -14.84 -5.31 -19.12
C THR A 266 -13.33 -5.20 -18.90
N GLY A 267 -12.61 -4.62 -19.84
CA GLY A 267 -11.17 -4.45 -19.67
C GLY A 267 -10.44 -3.93 -20.89
N SER A 268 -9.17 -3.60 -20.69
CA SER A 268 -8.26 -3.16 -21.75
C SER A 268 -6.81 -3.51 -21.42
N VAL A 269 -5.99 -3.66 -22.46
CA VAL A 269 -4.53 -3.77 -22.39
C VAL A 269 -3.93 -2.67 -23.24
N VAL A 270 -3.00 -1.90 -22.68
CA VAL A 270 -2.39 -0.73 -23.32
C VAL A 270 -0.87 -0.88 -23.29
N ASP A 271 -0.22 -0.52 -24.40
CA ASP A 271 1.22 -0.29 -24.44
C ASP A 271 1.52 1.14 -23.93
N PRO A 272 2.03 1.33 -22.70
CA PRO A 272 2.23 2.65 -22.11
C PRO A 272 3.30 3.48 -22.84
N ALA A 273 4.15 2.84 -23.64
CA ALA A 273 5.18 3.53 -24.39
C ALA A 273 4.70 4.11 -25.73
N THR A 274 3.56 3.65 -26.26
CA THR A 274 2.95 4.23 -27.46
C THR A 274 1.56 4.82 -27.22
N GLY A 275 0.93 4.49 -26.09
CA GLY A 275 -0.48 4.80 -25.82
C GLY A 275 -1.46 3.91 -26.61
N THR A 276 -0.96 2.89 -27.31
CA THR A 276 -1.81 2.03 -28.16
C THR A 276 -2.60 1.05 -27.31
N THR A 277 -3.92 1.04 -27.46
CA THR A 277 -4.77 -0.04 -26.95
C THR A 277 -4.57 -1.30 -27.79
N LEU A 278 -4.05 -2.35 -27.17
CA LEU A 278 -3.73 -3.63 -27.81
C LEU A 278 -4.90 -4.62 -27.71
N TRP A 279 -5.67 -4.54 -26.63
CA TRP A 279 -6.87 -5.34 -26.45
C TRP A 279 -7.91 -4.54 -25.68
N ALA A 280 -9.18 -4.75 -26.00
CA ALA A 280 -10.28 -4.09 -25.33
C ALA A 280 -11.53 -4.98 -25.35
N ARG A 281 -12.32 -4.91 -24.28
CA ARG A 281 -13.65 -5.51 -24.18
C ARG A 281 -14.53 -4.60 -23.35
N ASP A 282 -15.54 -4.00 -23.97
CA ASP A 282 -16.51 -3.11 -23.32
C ASP A 282 -15.84 -2.09 -22.38
N GLU A 283 -14.67 -1.58 -22.76
CA GLU A 283 -13.74 -0.85 -21.90
C GLU A 283 -14.29 0.50 -21.42
N SER A 284 -15.19 1.11 -22.20
CA SER A 284 -15.90 2.34 -21.85
C SER A 284 -17.13 2.10 -20.97
N ARG A 285 -17.55 0.84 -20.80
CA ARG A 285 -18.68 0.50 -19.93
C ARG A 285 -18.27 0.67 -18.47
N THR A 286 -18.99 1.52 -17.77
CA THR A 286 -18.73 1.74 -16.34
C THR A 286 -19.17 0.54 -15.51
N LEU A 287 -18.30 0.04 -14.64
CA LEU A 287 -18.61 -0.95 -13.61
C LEU A 287 -18.25 -0.43 -12.23
N THR A 288 -18.74 -1.11 -11.18
CA THR A 288 -18.26 -0.84 -9.82
C THR A 288 -16.79 -1.25 -9.72
N PRO A 289 -15.85 -0.34 -9.42
CA PRO A 289 -14.41 -0.64 -9.40
C PRO A 289 -13.94 -1.43 -8.16
N ALA A 290 -14.72 -1.41 -7.08
CA ALA A 290 -14.23 -1.78 -5.75
C ALA A 290 -12.92 -1.02 -5.42
N SER A 291 -11.97 -1.63 -4.72
CA SER A 291 -10.70 -1.00 -4.31
C SER A 291 -9.74 -0.57 -5.44
N THR A 292 -10.03 -0.84 -6.71
CA THR A 292 -9.29 -0.17 -7.81
C THR A 292 -9.61 1.32 -7.88
N THR A 293 -10.68 1.80 -7.22
CA THR A 293 -10.94 3.24 -6.96
C THR A 293 -9.71 3.94 -6.37
N LYS A 294 -8.95 3.26 -5.51
CA LYS A 294 -7.77 3.83 -4.85
C LYS A 294 -6.69 4.28 -5.84
N LEU A 295 -6.67 3.75 -7.07
CA LEU A 295 -5.78 4.25 -8.13
C LEU A 295 -6.13 5.69 -8.50
N LEU A 296 -7.42 6.03 -8.60
CA LEU A 296 -7.86 7.39 -8.90
C LEU A 296 -7.48 8.37 -7.77
N VAL A 297 -7.68 7.96 -6.52
CA VAL A 297 -7.28 8.77 -5.35
C VAL A 297 -5.77 8.91 -5.26
N ALA A 298 -5.01 7.83 -5.48
CA ALA A 298 -3.55 7.88 -5.53
C ALA A 298 -3.06 8.83 -6.62
N GLY A 299 -3.62 8.73 -7.83
CA GLY A 299 -3.30 9.61 -8.94
C GLY A 299 -3.59 11.08 -8.61
N ALA A 300 -4.78 11.38 -8.10
CA ALA A 300 -5.12 12.74 -7.69
C ALA A 300 -4.20 13.29 -6.59
N ALA A 301 -3.93 12.49 -5.55
CA ALA A 301 -3.03 12.88 -4.47
C ALA A 301 -1.62 13.19 -4.98
N LEU A 302 -1.04 12.30 -5.79
CA LEU A 302 0.31 12.44 -6.33
C LEU A 302 0.45 13.58 -7.35
N LEU A 303 -0.62 13.90 -8.09
CA LEU A 303 -0.63 15.02 -9.04
C LEU A 303 -0.74 16.38 -8.35
N LYS A 304 -1.51 16.43 -7.25
CA LYS A 304 -1.89 17.66 -6.56
C LYS A 304 -0.94 18.05 -5.42
N LEU A 305 -0.50 17.08 -4.63
CA LEU A 305 0.21 17.32 -3.37
C LEU A 305 1.71 17.06 -3.54
N ASP A 306 2.51 17.73 -2.72
CA ASP A 306 3.94 17.41 -2.60
C ASP A 306 4.13 15.98 -2.05
N HIS A 307 5.01 15.20 -2.68
CA HIS A 307 5.21 13.78 -2.32
C HIS A 307 5.85 13.59 -0.94
N GLY A 308 6.59 14.60 -0.47
CA GLY A 308 7.17 14.66 0.87
C GLY A 308 6.23 15.26 1.92
N ARG A 309 5.03 15.73 1.53
CA ARG A 309 4.04 16.25 2.47
C ARG A 309 3.71 15.19 3.52
N GLN A 310 3.71 15.58 4.79
CA GLN A 310 3.26 14.76 5.90
C GLN A 310 1.96 15.32 6.47
N LEU A 311 1.11 14.44 7.00
CA LEU A 311 -0.07 14.83 7.78
C LEU A 311 0.37 15.10 9.21
N THR A 312 -0.28 16.05 9.88
CA THR A 312 0.19 16.54 11.18
C THR A 312 -0.87 16.32 12.26
N THR A 313 -0.44 15.83 13.42
CA THR A 313 -1.26 15.79 14.63
C THR A 313 -0.60 16.69 15.67
N LYS A 314 -1.32 17.72 16.13
CA LYS A 314 -0.80 18.71 17.07
C LYS A 314 -1.52 18.64 18.39
N VAL A 315 -0.88 19.09 19.45
CA VAL A 315 -1.54 19.38 20.73
C VAL A 315 -1.29 20.85 21.05
N VAL A 316 -2.36 21.57 21.37
CA VAL A 316 -2.31 22.98 21.74
C VAL A 316 -2.87 23.18 23.14
N GLN A 317 -2.52 24.31 23.75
CA GLN A 317 -3.13 24.73 25.00
C GLN A 317 -4.64 24.93 24.83
N GLY A 318 -5.42 24.32 25.71
CA GLY A 318 -6.87 24.46 25.73
C GLY A 318 -7.33 25.76 26.39
N PRO A 319 -8.65 26.05 26.35
CA PRO A 319 -9.21 27.30 26.82
C PRO A 319 -9.13 27.48 28.35
N GLU A 320 -9.10 26.37 29.10
CA GLU A 320 -9.02 26.37 30.57
C GLU A 320 -7.62 26.02 31.06
N PRO A 321 -7.17 26.52 32.22
CA PRO A 321 -5.90 26.11 32.83
C PRO A 321 -5.80 24.58 32.99
N GLY A 322 -4.68 24.01 32.53
CA GLY A 322 -4.45 22.56 32.55
C GLY A 322 -5.23 21.76 31.51
N SER A 323 -6.03 22.40 30.64
CA SER A 323 -6.65 21.72 29.50
C SER A 323 -5.76 21.75 28.26
N VAL A 324 -5.82 20.68 27.46
CA VAL A 324 -5.16 20.59 26.15
C VAL A 324 -6.14 20.12 25.07
N VAL A 325 -5.91 20.54 23.84
CA VAL A 325 -6.68 20.15 22.67
C VAL A 325 -5.77 19.44 21.68
N LEU A 326 -6.07 18.18 21.34
CA LEU A 326 -5.42 17.48 20.24
C LEU A 326 -6.11 17.88 18.93
N VAL A 327 -5.37 18.54 18.04
CA VAL A 327 -5.82 19.00 16.74
C VAL A 327 -5.47 17.94 15.70
N ALA A 328 -6.50 17.29 15.18
CA ALA A 328 -6.40 16.22 14.20
C ALA A 328 -6.21 16.81 12.78
N GLY A 329 -5.11 16.47 12.10
CA GLY A 329 -4.82 16.98 10.75
C GLY A 329 -4.94 15.94 9.63
N GLY A 330 -5.54 14.79 9.89
CA GLY A 330 -5.80 13.73 8.91
C GLY A 330 -4.93 12.48 9.06
N ASP A 331 -4.00 12.44 10.02
CA ASP A 331 -3.16 11.24 10.23
C ASP A 331 -3.94 10.15 10.98
N VAL A 332 -4.27 9.07 10.27
CA VAL A 332 -4.93 7.88 10.83
C VAL A 332 -3.94 6.75 11.14
N THR A 333 -2.64 6.95 10.91
CA THR A 333 -1.59 5.94 11.09
C THR A 333 -0.89 6.02 12.44
N LEU A 334 -1.05 7.13 13.17
CA LEU A 334 -0.45 7.38 14.49
C LEU A 334 -0.48 6.13 15.37
N SER A 335 0.70 5.65 15.80
CA SER A 335 0.79 4.38 16.49
C SER A 335 0.58 4.50 18.00
N SER A 336 -0.17 3.55 18.55
CA SER A 336 -0.25 3.33 19.99
C SER A 336 0.92 2.51 20.54
N LEU A 337 1.74 1.89 19.70
CA LEU A 337 2.87 1.09 20.16
C LEU A 337 3.98 1.97 20.77
N PRO A 338 4.79 1.43 21.68
CA PRO A 338 5.97 2.13 22.20
C PRO A 338 6.97 2.47 21.10
N GLN A 339 7.80 3.49 21.34
CA GLN A 339 8.93 3.80 20.44
C GLN A 339 9.79 2.55 20.18
N GLY A 340 10.16 2.36 18.92
CA GLY A 340 10.99 1.22 18.48
C GLY A 340 10.21 -0.04 18.10
N GLU A 341 8.88 -0.03 18.27
CA GLU A 341 8.00 -1.07 17.74
C GLU A 341 7.16 -0.53 16.58
N GLU A 342 7.04 -1.27 15.48
CA GLU A 342 6.23 -0.84 14.34
C GLU A 342 4.83 -1.47 14.40
N SER A 343 3.82 -0.69 14.01
CA SER A 343 2.49 -1.21 13.69
C SER A 343 2.49 -1.77 12.26
N ILE A 344 1.33 -2.13 11.74
CA ILE A 344 1.17 -2.42 10.30
C ILE A 344 1.42 -1.20 9.40
N TYR A 345 1.60 0.01 9.96
CA TYR A 345 1.99 1.23 9.26
C TYR A 345 3.47 1.56 9.55
N PRO A 346 4.40 1.11 8.69
CA PRO A 346 5.81 1.45 8.84
C PRO A 346 6.04 2.96 8.83
N GLY A 347 6.87 3.46 9.74
CA GLY A 347 7.24 4.87 9.80
C GLY A 347 6.12 5.79 10.30
N ALA A 348 5.09 5.22 10.94
CA ALA A 348 4.08 6.00 11.63
C ALA A 348 4.70 6.81 12.79
N ALA A 349 4.14 7.99 13.06
CA ALA A 349 4.43 8.68 14.30
C ALA A 349 3.96 7.88 15.51
N HIS A 350 4.57 8.10 16.69
CA HIS A 350 4.15 7.46 17.94
C HIS A 350 3.39 8.42 18.84
N LEU A 351 2.34 7.91 19.49
CA LEU A 351 1.60 8.68 20.50
C LEU A 351 2.50 9.05 21.70
N ASP A 352 3.47 8.21 22.05
CA ASP A 352 4.42 8.48 23.14
C ASP A 352 5.25 9.74 22.89
N ASP A 353 5.66 9.99 21.65
CA ASP A 353 6.41 11.20 21.28
C ASP A 353 5.58 12.45 21.56
N LEU A 354 4.30 12.40 21.21
CA LEU A 354 3.38 13.50 21.41
C LEU A 354 3.10 13.73 22.90
N VAL A 355 2.92 12.66 23.67
CA VAL A 355 2.74 12.70 25.13
C VAL A 355 3.95 13.32 25.82
N GLU A 356 5.16 12.91 25.43
CA GLU A 356 6.40 13.40 26.02
C GLU A 356 6.63 14.88 25.72
N GLN A 357 6.42 15.31 24.48
CA GLN A 357 6.49 16.73 24.11
C GLN A 357 5.51 17.58 24.93
N VAL A 358 4.27 17.11 25.10
CA VAL A 358 3.26 17.83 25.88
C VAL A 358 3.66 17.92 27.34
N ARG A 359 4.12 16.82 27.95
CA ARG A 359 4.60 16.83 29.35
C ARG A 359 5.76 17.80 29.56
N GLN A 360 6.72 17.83 28.65
CA GLN A 360 7.84 18.78 28.69
C GLN A 360 7.36 20.23 28.58
N ALA A 361 6.41 20.50 27.69
CA ALA A 361 5.89 21.85 27.45
C ALA A 361 5.02 22.38 28.60
N THR A 362 4.34 21.51 29.34
CA THR A 362 3.42 21.86 30.45
C THR A 362 3.99 21.63 31.84
N GLY A 363 5.16 20.98 31.96
CA GLY A 363 5.67 20.51 33.25
C GLY A 363 4.90 19.32 33.83
N GLY A 364 4.06 18.66 33.01
CA GLY A 364 3.18 17.57 33.43
C GLY A 364 1.80 18.02 33.94
N ASP A 365 1.54 19.33 33.99
CA ASP A 365 0.29 19.89 34.52
C ASP A 365 -0.83 19.85 33.46
N VAL A 366 -1.37 18.65 33.19
CA VAL A 366 -2.52 18.44 32.31
C VAL A 366 -3.63 17.72 33.07
N SER A 367 -4.80 18.34 33.15
CA SER A 367 -5.99 17.81 33.85
C SER A 367 -7.05 17.28 32.90
N SER A 368 -7.14 17.83 31.68
CA SER A 368 -8.18 17.46 30.73
C SER A 368 -7.72 17.50 29.26
N VAL A 369 -8.30 16.59 28.47
CA VAL A 369 -8.06 16.45 27.03
C VAL A 369 -9.37 16.62 26.26
N GLN A 370 -9.31 17.40 25.18
CA GLN A 370 -10.34 17.51 24.14
C GLN A 370 -9.74 17.25 22.76
N LEU A 371 -10.58 16.97 21.77
CA LEU A 371 -10.20 16.78 20.38
C LEU A 371 -10.77 17.89 19.50
N ASP A 372 -9.96 18.43 18.60
CA ASP A 372 -10.43 19.19 17.46
C ASP A 372 -10.41 18.29 16.22
N LEU A 373 -11.62 17.94 15.75
CA LEU A 373 -11.87 17.09 14.59
C LEU A 373 -12.34 17.89 13.37
N SER A 374 -12.23 19.22 13.39
CA SER A 374 -12.75 20.10 12.35
C SER A 374 -12.05 19.96 10.99
N ALA A 375 -10.92 19.24 10.93
CA ALA A 375 -10.21 18.99 9.68
C ALA A 375 -11.05 18.21 8.66
N PHE A 376 -12.02 17.41 9.11
CA PHE A 376 -12.96 16.68 8.25
C PHE A 376 -14.40 17.09 8.55
N ALA A 377 -15.23 17.08 7.52
CA ALA A 377 -16.65 17.43 7.60
C ALA A 377 -17.55 16.26 7.18
N GLY A 378 -18.85 16.39 7.49
CA GLY A 378 -19.89 15.44 7.10
C GLY A 378 -19.83 14.11 7.84
N ASP A 379 -20.48 13.11 7.25
CA ASP A 379 -20.59 11.77 7.83
C ASP A 379 -19.25 11.04 7.90
N THR A 380 -19.17 10.06 8.81
CA THR A 380 -18.00 9.20 9.03
C THR A 380 -18.07 7.88 8.26
N THR A 381 -19.17 7.61 7.56
CA THR A 381 -19.34 6.52 6.60
C THR A 381 -19.90 7.06 5.30
N ALA A 382 -19.52 6.47 4.16
CA ALA A 382 -19.93 6.99 2.85
C ALA A 382 -21.29 6.44 2.42
N PRO A 383 -22.02 7.16 1.55
CA PRO A 383 -23.16 6.60 0.84
C PRO A 383 -22.78 5.32 0.09
N GLY A 384 -23.65 4.30 0.14
CA GLY A 384 -23.42 3.03 -0.55
C GLY A 384 -22.59 1.99 0.21
N TRP A 385 -22.09 2.32 1.40
CA TRP A 385 -21.57 1.33 2.36
C TRP A 385 -22.71 0.52 2.97
N ALA A 386 -22.46 -0.76 3.25
CA ALA A 386 -23.42 -1.63 3.90
C ALA A 386 -23.47 -1.40 5.42
N PRO A 387 -24.63 -1.66 6.06
CA PRO A 387 -24.69 -1.71 7.52
C PRO A 387 -23.71 -2.76 8.07
N GLY A 388 -22.73 -2.31 8.86
CA GLY A 388 -21.68 -3.18 9.43
C GLY A 388 -20.33 -3.10 8.71
N ASP A 389 -20.21 -2.33 7.61
CA ASP A 389 -18.91 -2.09 6.97
C ASP A 389 -17.95 -1.31 7.89
N ALA A 390 -18.50 -0.48 8.78
CA ALA A 390 -17.74 0.24 9.80
C ALA A 390 -18.51 0.24 11.14
N PRO A 391 -17.94 -0.31 12.23
CA PRO A 391 -16.64 -0.99 12.29
C PRO A 391 -16.65 -2.40 11.68
N SER A 392 -15.57 -2.77 11.01
CA SER A 392 -15.26 -4.11 10.52
C SER A 392 -13.75 -4.36 10.59
N THR A 393 -13.26 -5.47 10.03
CA THR A 393 -11.83 -5.71 9.86
C THR A 393 -11.18 -4.81 8.79
N PHE A 394 -11.98 -4.22 7.89
CA PHE A 394 -11.48 -3.46 6.75
C PHE A 394 -11.83 -1.97 6.78
N ALA A 395 -12.75 -1.52 7.63
CA ALA A 395 -13.06 -0.10 7.79
C ALA A 395 -13.54 0.26 9.21
N ALA A 396 -13.29 1.51 9.58
CA ALA A 396 -13.79 2.15 10.79
C ALA A 396 -14.54 3.44 10.36
N PRO A 397 -15.31 4.07 11.25
CA PRO A 397 -15.77 5.43 11.01
C PRO A 397 -14.59 6.35 10.69
N VAL A 398 -14.64 7.03 9.55
CA VAL A 398 -13.56 7.90 9.04
C VAL A 398 -13.56 9.22 9.80
N VAL A 399 -12.52 9.43 10.61
CA VAL A 399 -12.27 10.64 11.40
C VAL A 399 -10.84 11.13 11.15
N PRO A 400 -10.52 12.42 11.41
CA PRO A 400 -9.23 13.00 11.00
C PRO A 400 -8.04 12.61 11.89
N ALA A 401 -8.24 11.86 12.97
CA ALA A 401 -7.16 11.24 13.72
C ALA A 401 -7.65 10.01 14.47
N MET A 402 -6.82 8.98 14.53
CA MET A 402 -7.04 7.76 15.30
C MET A 402 -5.72 7.02 15.52
N LEU A 403 -5.74 5.99 16.36
CA LEU A 403 -4.59 5.14 16.59
C LEU A 403 -4.62 3.92 15.66
N ASP A 404 -3.50 3.62 15.00
CA ASP A 404 -3.25 2.39 14.24
C ASP A 404 -4.37 2.04 13.22
N GLY A 405 -4.93 3.05 12.55
CA GLY A 405 -6.04 2.87 11.61
C GLY A 405 -7.32 2.38 12.30
N GLY A 406 -7.43 2.57 13.61
CA GLY A 406 -8.53 2.11 14.44
C GLY A 406 -8.48 0.62 14.75
N ARG A 407 -7.38 -0.08 14.49
CA ARG A 407 -7.26 -1.53 14.77
C ARG A 407 -7.24 -1.82 16.27
N SER A 408 -7.87 -2.93 16.66
CA SER A 408 -7.79 -3.44 18.03
C SER A 408 -6.44 -4.09 18.34
N ASP A 409 -5.77 -4.63 17.32
CA ASP A 409 -4.39 -5.11 17.40
C ASP A 409 -3.55 -4.34 16.35
N PRO A 410 -2.67 -3.42 16.78
CA PRO A 410 -1.80 -2.64 15.90
C PRO A 410 -0.90 -3.45 14.96
N LYS A 411 -0.65 -4.74 15.26
CA LYS A 411 0.27 -5.61 14.50
C LYS A 411 -0.46 -6.62 13.61
N ASP A 412 -1.79 -6.71 13.70
CA ASP A 412 -2.60 -7.60 12.87
C ASP A 412 -3.45 -6.80 11.88
N GLU A 413 -3.12 -6.92 10.60
CA GLU A 413 -3.81 -6.22 9.52
C GLU A 413 -5.29 -6.59 9.39
N HIS A 414 -5.69 -7.77 9.89
CA HIS A 414 -7.04 -8.31 9.84
C HIS A 414 -7.82 -8.12 11.14
N SER A 415 -7.23 -7.45 12.13
CA SER A 415 -7.92 -7.21 13.40
C SER A 415 -9.15 -6.33 13.23
N MET A 416 -10.13 -6.52 14.10
CA MET A 416 -11.33 -5.69 14.12
C MET A 416 -10.95 -4.23 14.36
N ARG A 417 -11.59 -3.32 13.63
CA ARG A 417 -11.48 -1.90 13.92
C ARG A 417 -12.48 -1.46 14.97
N VAL A 418 -12.16 -0.42 15.72
CA VAL A 418 -12.98 0.12 16.80
C VAL A 418 -14.15 0.96 16.26
N ALA A 419 -15.27 0.93 16.98
CA ALA A 419 -16.48 1.69 16.63
C ALA A 419 -16.36 3.20 16.86
N ASN A 420 -15.48 3.63 17.78
CA ASN A 420 -15.28 5.04 18.13
C ASN A 420 -13.78 5.38 18.12
N PRO A 421 -13.14 5.46 16.94
CA PRO A 421 -11.69 5.66 16.83
C PRO A 421 -11.20 6.97 17.47
N ALA A 422 -11.95 8.07 17.33
CA ALA A 422 -11.61 9.33 17.98
C ALA A 422 -11.69 9.21 19.52
N GLY A 423 -12.74 8.57 20.04
CA GLY A 423 -12.88 8.34 21.48
C GLY A 423 -11.76 7.46 22.05
N THR A 424 -11.36 6.41 21.33
CA THR A 424 -10.22 5.55 21.71
C THR A 424 -8.92 6.35 21.76
N LEU A 425 -8.65 7.19 20.76
CA LEU A 425 -7.50 8.09 20.77
C LEU A 425 -7.54 9.04 21.99
N ALA A 426 -8.68 9.68 22.25
CA ALA A 426 -8.82 10.62 23.37
C ALA A 426 -8.54 9.95 24.72
N GLN A 427 -9.11 8.76 24.92
CA GLN A 427 -8.95 7.99 26.16
C GLN A 427 -7.50 7.57 26.36
N GLU A 428 -6.85 7.06 25.33
CA GLU A 428 -5.47 6.59 25.43
C GLU A 428 -4.50 7.76 25.62
N PHE A 429 -4.69 8.87 24.92
CA PHE A 429 -3.90 10.08 25.09
C PHE A 429 -4.05 10.68 26.49
N ALA A 430 -5.28 10.81 26.99
CA ALA A 430 -5.55 11.29 28.35
C ALA A 430 -4.93 10.35 29.41
N ARG A 431 -5.08 9.03 29.24
CA ARG A 431 -4.50 8.03 30.13
C ARG A 431 -2.98 8.17 30.21
N ARG A 432 -2.29 8.33 29.08
CA ARG A 432 -0.84 8.52 29.04
C ARG A 432 -0.41 9.84 29.66
N LEU A 433 -1.21 10.91 29.57
CA LEU A 433 -0.92 12.16 30.24
C LEU A 433 -1.26 12.16 31.75
N GLY A 434 -1.99 11.18 32.26
CA GLY A 434 -2.53 11.20 33.62
C GLY A 434 -3.72 12.17 33.77
N ALA A 435 -4.37 12.52 32.66
CA ALA A 435 -5.49 13.44 32.57
C ALA A 435 -6.81 12.68 32.37
N GLN A 436 -7.94 13.42 32.34
CA GLN A 436 -9.25 12.89 31.97
C GLN A 436 -9.70 13.41 30.60
N VAL A 437 -10.52 12.63 29.89
CA VAL A 437 -11.22 13.17 28.72
C VAL A 437 -12.30 14.11 29.22
N ALA A 438 -12.36 15.33 28.69
CA ALA A 438 -13.37 16.30 29.10
C ALA A 438 -14.79 15.79 28.75
N PRO A 439 -15.83 16.17 29.53
CA PRO A 439 -17.22 15.77 29.26
C PRO A 439 -17.69 16.16 27.85
N GLN A 440 -17.28 17.34 27.38
CA GLN A 440 -17.35 17.71 25.97
C GLN A 440 -16.05 17.26 25.30
N THR A 441 -16.07 16.07 24.69
CA THR A 441 -14.88 15.44 24.11
C THR A 441 -14.34 16.20 22.90
N THR A 442 -15.22 16.82 22.10
CA THR A 442 -14.83 17.59 20.92
C THR A 442 -14.97 19.08 21.14
N THR A 443 -14.09 19.86 20.52
CA THR A 443 -14.05 21.33 20.57
C THR A 443 -13.41 21.88 19.30
N THR A 444 -13.37 23.20 19.15
CA THR A 444 -12.50 23.88 18.19
C THR A 444 -11.31 24.45 18.94
N ALA A 445 -10.10 24.21 18.45
CA ALA A 445 -8.88 24.72 19.05
C ALA A 445 -8.90 26.27 19.08
N PRO A 446 -8.48 26.92 20.19
CA PRO A 446 -8.42 28.37 20.23
C PRO A 446 -7.46 28.92 19.16
N GLN A 447 -7.85 30.03 18.54
CA GLN A 447 -6.99 30.72 17.58
C GLN A 447 -5.69 31.15 18.26
N ASN A 448 -4.56 30.94 17.59
CA ASN A 448 -3.22 31.26 18.10
C ASN A 448 -2.87 30.58 19.45
N ALA A 449 -3.52 29.46 19.78
CA ALA A 449 -3.15 28.66 20.94
C ALA A 449 -1.69 28.21 20.86
N ARG A 450 -0.99 28.24 22.00
CA ARG A 450 0.38 27.76 22.09
C ARG A 450 0.44 26.27 21.74
N VAL A 451 1.30 25.90 20.79
CA VAL A 451 1.61 24.50 20.47
C VAL A 451 2.44 23.90 21.60
N LEU A 452 2.00 22.74 22.09
CA LEU A 452 2.62 21.98 23.17
C LEU A 452 3.34 20.73 22.67
N GLY A 453 2.93 20.22 21.51
CA GLY A 453 3.59 19.09 20.83
C GLY A 453 3.04 18.89 19.43
N GLU A 454 3.84 18.27 18.56
CA GLU A 454 3.50 17.95 17.19
C GLU A 454 4.19 16.67 16.74
N VAL A 455 3.46 15.83 16.03
CA VAL A 455 3.99 14.65 15.31
C VAL A 455 3.50 14.65 13.86
N ARG A 456 4.22 13.94 12.99
CA ARG A 456 3.97 13.91 11.54
C ARG A 456 3.95 12.48 11.03
N SER A 457 2.99 12.16 10.15
CA SER A 457 2.86 10.87 9.50
C SER A 457 4.07 10.53 8.63
N ALA A 458 4.12 9.32 8.09
CA ALA A 458 4.96 9.03 6.93
C ALA A 458 4.69 10.02 5.76
N PRO A 459 5.67 10.28 4.87
CA PRO A 459 5.48 11.07 3.66
C PRO A 459 4.30 10.59 2.81
N LEU A 460 3.67 11.51 2.08
CA LEU A 460 2.50 11.22 1.25
C LEU A 460 2.73 10.05 0.29
N ALA A 461 3.89 9.98 -0.37
CA ALA A 461 4.20 8.88 -1.28
C ALA A 461 4.21 7.51 -0.56
N GLU A 462 4.64 7.46 0.69
CA GLU A 462 4.61 6.24 1.51
C GLU A 462 3.18 5.91 1.97
N LEU A 463 2.38 6.91 2.33
CA LEU A 463 0.95 6.70 2.63
C LEU A 463 0.20 6.15 1.41
N VAL A 464 0.53 6.62 0.20
CA VAL A 464 -0.02 6.08 -1.06
C VAL A 464 0.47 4.65 -1.29
N ASP A 465 1.74 4.33 -1.05
CA ASP A 465 2.25 2.95 -1.12
C ASP A 465 1.48 2.03 -0.17
N GLN A 466 1.38 2.40 1.11
CA GLN A 466 0.66 1.63 2.13
C GLN A 466 -0.81 1.44 1.78
N MET A 467 -1.48 2.49 1.27
CA MET A 467 -2.87 2.43 0.80
C MET A 467 -3.04 1.40 -0.33
N LEU A 468 -2.16 1.41 -1.33
CA LEU A 468 -2.29 0.55 -2.51
C LEU A 468 -1.89 -0.89 -2.19
N ARG A 469 -0.80 -1.09 -1.44
CA ARG A 469 -0.21 -2.39 -1.08
C ARG A 469 -1.14 -3.23 -0.22
N SER A 470 -1.63 -2.64 0.87
CA SER A 470 -2.53 -3.31 1.83
C SER A 470 -4.01 -3.06 1.53
N SER A 471 -4.32 -2.26 0.52
CA SER A 471 -5.69 -1.88 0.15
C SER A 471 -6.43 -1.16 1.29
N ASP A 472 -5.75 -0.36 2.10
CA ASP A 472 -6.32 0.26 3.30
C ASP A 472 -7.42 1.26 2.95
N ASN A 473 -8.64 1.00 3.43
CA ASN A 473 -9.80 1.84 3.12
C ASN A 473 -9.73 3.21 3.80
N LEU A 474 -9.20 3.30 5.02
CA LEU A 474 -9.11 4.58 5.71
C LEU A 474 -8.15 5.51 5.01
N LEU A 475 -6.97 5.03 4.59
CA LEU A 475 -6.06 5.85 3.80
C LEU A 475 -6.71 6.30 2.48
N GLY A 476 -7.51 5.44 1.84
CA GLY A 476 -8.30 5.83 0.66
C GLY A 476 -9.20 7.03 0.88
N ASP A 477 -10.02 7.00 1.94
CA ASP A 477 -10.98 8.07 2.21
C ASP A 477 -10.34 9.32 2.83
N VAL A 478 -9.30 9.13 3.65
CA VAL A 478 -8.49 10.21 4.24
C VAL A 478 -7.76 10.98 3.15
N LEU A 479 -7.04 10.28 2.24
CA LEU A 479 -6.27 10.94 1.20
C LEU A 479 -7.19 11.69 0.22
N ALA A 480 -8.37 11.17 -0.08
CA ALA A 480 -9.37 11.89 -0.87
C ALA A 480 -9.79 13.21 -0.17
N ARG A 481 -10.00 13.20 1.15
CA ARG A 481 -10.33 14.42 1.93
C ARG A 481 -9.14 15.39 2.04
N VAL A 482 -7.91 14.88 2.12
CA VAL A 482 -6.69 15.71 2.09
C VAL A 482 -6.57 16.42 0.73
N VAL A 483 -6.87 15.72 -0.37
CA VAL A 483 -6.95 16.31 -1.71
C VAL A 483 -8.05 17.37 -1.77
N ALA A 484 -9.25 17.10 -1.22
CA ALA A 484 -10.33 18.08 -1.16
C ALA A 484 -9.92 19.36 -0.45
N ASN A 485 -9.31 19.25 0.74
CA ASN A 485 -8.82 20.42 1.47
C ASN A 485 -7.80 21.22 0.65
N ALA A 486 -6.87 20.55 -0.04
CA ALA A 486 -5.88 21.21 -0.89
C ALA A 486 -6.47 21.84 -2.17
N GLU A 487 -7.67 21.41 -2.57
CA GLU A 487 -8.46 21.96 -3.67
C GLU A 487 -9.46 23.04 -3.21
N GLY A 488 -9.48 23.39 -1.92
CA GLY A 488 -10.45 24.33 -1.37
C GLY A 488 -11.88 23.80 -1.37
N ARG A 489 -12.03 22.47 -1.45
CA ARG A 489 -13.32 21.77 -1.32
C ARG A 489 -13.53 21.35 0.12
N GLU A 490 -14.79 21.13 0.48
CA GLU A 490 -15.12 20.58 1.79
C GLU A 490 -14.46 19.19 1.96
N PRO A 491 -13.73 18.92 3.07
CA PRO A 491 -13.08 17.64 3.32
C PRO A 491 -14.08 16.57 3.83
N SER A 492 -15.09 16.29 3.00
CA SER A 492 -16.13 15.28 3.16
C SER A 492 -15.98 14.17 2.10
N PHE A 493 -16.81 13.11 2.15
CA PHE A 493 -16.80 12.08 1.10
C PHE A 493 -17.13 12.66 -0.29
N GLU A 494 -18.18 13.49 -0.37
CA GLU A 494 -18.58 14.16 -1.60
C GLU A 494 -17.49 15.11 -2.11
N GLY A 495 -16.95 15.97 -1.23
CA GLY A 495 -15.88 16.88 -1.61
C GLY A 495 -14.59 16.15 -2.02
N GLY A 496 -14.25 15.04 -1.35
CA GLY A 496 -13.13 14.16 -1.70
C GLY A 496 -13.28 13.50 -3.08
N ALA A 497 -14.48 12.97 -3.36
CA ALA A 497 -14.82 12.42 -4.66
C ALA A 497 -14.68 13.48 -5.76
N GLN A 498 -15.29 14.65 -5.57
CA GLN A 498 -15.23 15.73 -6.56
C GLN A 498 -13.80 16.25 -6.77
N ALA A 499 -13.03 16.45 -5.68
CA ALA A 499 -11.66 16.90 -5.77
C ALA A 499 -10.77 15.91 -6.54
N THR A 500 -10.97 14.61 -6.32
CA THR A 500 -10.27 13.55 -7.06
C THR A 500 -10.53 13.69 -8.57
N LEU A 501 -11.80 13.82 -8.97
CA LEU A 501 -12.15 13.96 -10.39
C LEU A 501 -11.64 15.26 -11.00
N ASP A 502 -11.70 16.37 -10.29
CA ASP A 502 -11.21 17.67 -10.78
C ASP A 502 -9.69 17.69 -10.98
N VAL A 503 -8.94 17.06 -10.08
CA VAL A 503 -7.48 16.93 -10.24
C VAL A 503 -7.19 16.09 -11.47
N LEU A 504 -7.82 14.92 -11.62
CA LEU A 504 -7.60 14.06 -12.78
C LEU A 504 -7.99 14.76 -14.09
N ALA A 505 -9.15 15.41 -14.15
CA ALA A 505 -9.61 16.15 -15.32
C ALA A 505 -8.62 17.26 -15.73
N ARG A 506 -8.14 18.06 -14.77
CA ARG A 506 -7.16 19.13 -15.04
C ARG A 506 -5.80 18.61 -15.51
N ASN A 507 -5.48 17.34 -15.24
CA ASN A 507 -4.27 16.67 -15.72
C ASN A 507 -4.52 15.84 -17.00
N GLY A 508 -5.66 16.03 -17.68
CA GLY A 508 -5.91 15.50 -19.02
C GLY A 508 -6.62 14.15 -19.06
N PHE A 509 -7.04 13.59 -17.94
CA PHE A 509 -7.80 12.34 -17.91
C PHE A 509 -9.30 12.58 -18.16
N ASP A 510 -9.94 11.72 -18.96
CA ASP A 510 -11.39 11.78 -19.18
C ASP A 510 -12.15 11.14 -18.01
N VAL A 511 -12.78 11.99 -17.19
CA VAL A 511 -13.58 11.59 -16.03
C VAL A 511 -15.09 11.72 -16.26
N SER A 512 -15.53 11.98 -17.49
CA SER A 512 -16.94 12.31 -17.80
C SER A 512 -17.93 11.22 -17.35
N ASP A 513 -17.55 9.96 -17.56
CA ASP A 513 -18.32 8.77 -17.19
C ASP A 513 -17.93 8.19 -15.81
N VAL A 514 -17.06 8.87 -15.07
CA VAL A 514 -16.66 8.46 -13.72
C VAL A 514 -17.65 9.01 -12.68
N ARG A 515 -18.07 8.15 -11.75
CA ARG A 515 -18.84 8.54 -10.56
C ARG A 515 -18.16 7.97 -9.33
N LEU A 516 -17.85 8.83 -8.38
CA LEU A 516 -17.27 8.48 -7.09
C LEU A 516 -18.18 8.94 -5.96
N SER A 517 -18.35 8.08 -4.97
CA SER A 517 -19.05 8.33 -3.71
C SER A 517 -18.12 8.21 -2.51
N ASP A 518 -16.97 7.55 -2.67
CA ASP A 518 -15.91 7.44 -1.68
C ASP A 518 -14.55 7.31 -2.39
N GLY A 519 -13.45 7.37 -1.62
CA GLY A 519 -12.10 7.18 -2.12
C GLY A 519 -11.60 5.74 -1.98
N SER A 520 -12.13 4.99 -1.02
CA SER A 520 -11.72 3.60 -0.78
C SER A 520 -12.26 2.61 -1.81
N GLY A 521 -13.38 2.90 -2.46
CA GLY A 521 -14.07 1.96 -3.34
C GLY A 521 -14.91 0.92 -2.60
N LEU A 522 -15.25 1.18 -1.34
CA LEU A 522 -16.18 0.34 -0.57
C LEU A 522 -17.63 0.63 -0.96
N SER A 523 -17.91 1.86 -1.40
CA SER A 523 -19.20 2.26 -1.94
C SER A 523 -19.54 1.51 -3.22
N THR A 524 -20.67 0.81 -3.20
CA THR A 524 -21.27 0.17 -4.37
C THR A 524 -21.77 1.17 -5.42
N LEU A 525 -21.81 2.46 -5.08
CA LEU A 525 -22.23 3.55 -5.96
C LEU A 525 -21.13 4.04 -6.90
N ASN A 526 -19.86 3.74 -6.62
CA ASN A 526 -18.77 4.09 -7.54
C ASN A 526 -18.98 3.41 -8.90
N LYS A 527 -18.71 4.14 -9.99
CA LYS A 527 -18.77 3.66 -11.37
C LYS A 527 -17.59 4.22 -12.13
N VAL A 528 -16.77 3.34 -12.71
CA VAL A 528 -15.54 3.69 -13.41
C VAL A 528 -15.43 2.81 -14.66
N PRO A 529 -15.11 3.37 -15.84
CA PRO A 529 -14.79 2.57 -17.02
C PRO A 529 -13.36 2.01 -16.92
N ALA A 530 -13.09 0.87 -17.56
CA ALA A 530 -11.76 0.27 -17.55
C ALA A 530 -10.71 1.16 -18.24
N THR A 531 -11.14 1.98 -19.21
CA THR A 531 -10.30 2.98 -19.87
C THR A 531 -9.68 3.95 -18.89
N MET A 532 -10.47 4.54 -17.98
CA MET A 532 -9.97 5.51 -17.00
C MET A 532 -8.84 4.94 -16.12
N LEU A 533 -8.98 3.70 -15.65
CA LEU A 533 -7.92 3.04 -14.87
C LEU A 533 -6.69 2.73 -15.72
N SER A 534 -6.90 2.31 -16.98
CA SER A 534 -5.82 2.00 -17.92
C SER A 534 -5.04 3.25 -18.31
N ASP A 535 -5.72 4.36 -18.61
CA ASP A 535 -5.09 5.63 -18.99
C ASP A 535 -4.23 6.18 -17.84
N LEU A 536 -4.75 6.12 -16.61
CA LEU A 536 -4.00 6.56 -15.43
C LEU A 536 -2.74 5.70 -15.18
N LEU A 537 -2.87 4.38 -15.31
CA LEU A 537 -1.73 3.46 -15.17
C LEU A 537 -0.74 3.59 -16.34
N ALA A 538 -1.22 3.82 -17.56
CA ALA A 538 -0.38 4.05 -18.73
C ALA A 538 0.42 5.34 -18.59
N SER A 539 -0.21 6.41 -18.13
CA SER A 539 0.47 7.66 -17.80
C SER A 539 1.55 7.47 -16.73
N ALA A 540 1.31 6.64 -15.71
CA ALA A 540 2.29 6.31 -14.68
C ALA A 540 3.44 5.40 -15.18
N ALA A 541 3.16 4.52 -16.14
CA ALA A 541 4.09 3.52 -16.67
C ALA A 541 4.83 3.98 -17.94
N ALA A 542 4.50 5.15 -18.48
CA ALA A 542 5.12 5.67 -19.68
C ALA A 542 6.65 5.81 -19.53
N PRO A 543 7.44 5.54 -20.58
CA PRO A 543 8.89 5.63 -20.54
C PRO A 543 9.36 7.09 -20.59
N GLY A 544 10.41 7.39 -19.82
CA GLY A 544 11.01 8.72 -19.80
C GLY A 544 9.98 9.82 -19.48
N ASP A 545 9.96 10.82 -20.37
CA ASP A 545 9.13 12.03 -20.29
C ASP A 545 8.06 12.09 -21.41
N SER A 546 7.65 10.94 -21.98
CA SER A 546 6.66 10.90 -23.06
C SER A 546 5.26 11.38 -22.63
N ASP A 547 5.00 11.40 -21.32
CA ASP A 547 3.80 11.98 -20.71
C ASP A 547 4.23 12.91 -19.55
N PRO A 548 3.72 14.15 -19.49
CA PRO A 548 4.11 15.13 -18.47
C PRO A 548 3.72 14.74 -17.03
N ASN A 549 2.76 13.84 -16.86
CA ASN A 549 2.29 13.39 -15.56
C ASN A 549 3.14 12.26 -14.98
N THR A 550 3.95 11.59 -15.80
CA THR A 550 4.59 10.34 -15.43
C THR A 550 5.50 10.47 -14.21
N ALA A 551 6.34 11.50 -14.13
CA ALA A 551 7.23 11.71 -12.99
C ALA A 551 6.45 11.80 -11.66
N LYS A 552 5.27 12.43 -11.67
CA LYS A 552 4.42 12.56 -10.50
C LYS A 552 3.68 11.26 -10.18
N LEU A 553 3.24 10.52 -11.18
CA LEU A 553 2.42 9.31 -11.01
C LEU A 553 3.24 8.04 -10.76
N ARG A 554 4.50 7.99 -11.17
CA ARG A 554 5.34 6.78 -11.09
C ARG A 554 5.42 6.13 -9.69
N PRO A 555 5.42 6.86 -8.56
CA PRO A 555 5.35 6.25 -7.22
C PRO A 555 4.15 5.32 -7.02
N MET A 556 3.01 5.56 -7.71
CA MET A 556 1.82 4.70 -7.67
C MET A 556 2.14 3.25 -8.06
N LEU A 557 3.07 3.03 -9.01
CA LEU A 557 3.46 1.70 -9.47
C LEU A 557 4.26 0.92 -8.41
N GLY A 558 4.99 1.63 -7.55
CA GLY A 558 5.74 1.04 -6.42
C GLY A 558 4.81 0.45 -5.35
N GLY A 559 3.65 1.09 -5.16
CA GLY A 559 2.61 0.66 -4.22
C GLY A 559 1.74 -0.51 -4.70
N LEU A 560 1.86 -0.94 -5.95
CA LEU A 560 1.08 -2.07 -6.45
C LEU A 560 1.57 -3.40 -5.84
N PRO A 561 0.67 -4.22 -5.25
CA PRO A 561 0.99 -5.58 -4.82
C PRO A 561 1.66 -6.41 -5.90
N VAL A 562 2.64 -7.24 -5.52
CA VAL A 562 3.35 -8.15 -6.43
C VAL A 562 2.76 -9.55 -6.34
N ALA A 563 2.42 -10.14 -7.48
CA ALA A 563 1.93 -11.51 -7.60
C ALA A 563 2.81 -12.53 -6.87
N GLY A 564 2.24 -13.22 -5.88
CA GLY A 564 2.92 -14.22 -5.05
C GLY A 564 4.09 -13.68 -4.23
N GLY A 565 4.13 -12.35 -3.98
CA GLY A 565 5.24 -11.67 -3.32
C GLY A 565 4.83 -10.66 -2.25
N SER A 566 3.82 -9.82 -2.47
CA SER A 566 3.44 -8.78 -1.50
C SER A 566 1.96 -8.39 -1.54
N GLY A 567 1.51 -7.76 -0.44
CA GLY A 567 0.19 -7.15 -0.33
C GLY A 567 -0.94 -8.13 -0.63
N THR A 568 -2.02 -7.62 -1.22
CA THR A 568 -3.21 -8.42 -1.55
C THR A 568 -3.01 -9.50 -2.63
N LEU A 569 -1.81 -9.61 -3.20
CA LEU A 569 -1.43 -10.67 -4.13
C LEU A 569 -0.44 -11.70 -3.54
N ALA A 570 -0.01 -11.55 -2.28
CA ALA A 570 1.03 -12.38 -1.67
C ALA A 570 0.72 -13.89 -1.71
N THR A 571 -0.56 -14.26 -1.57
CA THR A 571 -1.04 -15.65 -1.57
C THR A 571 -1.71 -16.08 -2.88
N ARG A 572 -1.63 -15.25 -3.93
CA ARG A 572 -2.17 -15.54 -5.28
C ARG A 572 -1.05 -15.98 -6.23
N TYR A 573 -1.40 -16.44 -7.43
CA TYR A 573 -0.44 -16.92 -8.45
C TYR A 573 0.39 -18.14 -8.00
N THR A 574 -0.20 -19.02 -7.18
CA THR A 574 0.47 -20.22 -6.65
C THR A 574 0.24 -21.48 -7.46
N GLU A 575 -0.77 -21.50 -8.33
CA GLU A 575 -1.14 -22.65 -9.16
C GLU A 575 -1.13 -22.29 -10.66
N PRO A 576 -0.78 -23.21 -11.57
CA PRO A 576 -0.89 -22.99 -13.00
C PRO A 576 -2.35 -22.78 -13.44
N PRO A 577 -2.60 -21.97 -14.49
CA PRO A 577 -1.59 -21.25 -15.28
C PRO A 577 -1.13 -19.93 -14.67
N ALA A 578 -1.81 -19.42 -13.63
CA ALA A 578 -1.45 -18.15 -12.98
C ALA A 578 0.01 -18.08 -12.51
N THR A 579 0.69 -19.19 -12.18
CA THR A 579 2.11 -19.21 -11.78
C THR A 579 3.04 -18.45 -12.71
N GLU A 580 2.73 -18.35 -14.01
CA GLU A 580 3.53 -17.57 -14.97
C GLU A 580 3.63 -16.09 -14.59
N GLY A 581 2.56 -15.50 -14.03
CA GLY A 581 2.54 -14.10 -13.60
C GLY A 581 3.27 -13.83 -12.28
N ARG A 582 3.69 -14.87 -11.54
CA ARG A 582 4.29 -14.73 -10.20
C ARG A 582 5.60 -13.94 -10.27
N GLY A 583 5.72 -12.94 -9.40
CA GLY A 583 6.86 -12.01 -9.35
C GLY A 583 6.86 -10.93 -10.45
N TRP A 584 6.03 -11.07 -11.48
CA TRP A 584 6.00 -10.17 -12.64
C TRP A 584 4.78 -9.26 -12.68
N VAL A 585 3.61 -9.79 -12.34
CA VAL A 585 2.37 -9.00 -12.27
C VAL A 585 2.41 -8.11 -11.03
N ARG A 586 2.20 -6.81 -11.24
CA ARG A 586 2.01 -5.82 -10.17
C ARG A 586 0.66 -5.16 -10.35
N ALA A 587 -0.28 -5.40 -9.44
CA ALA A 587 -1.65 -4.93 -9.67
C ALA A 587 -2.43 -4.64 -8.39
N LYS A 588 -3.26 -3.60 -8.46
CA LYS A 588 -4.25 -3.31 -7.44
C LYS A 588 -5.45 -4.24 -7.61
N THR A 589 -5.78 -4.93 -6.52
CA THR A 589 -7.01 -5.73 -6.44
C THR A 589 -8.21 -4.87 -6.03
N GLY A 590 -9.41 -5.28 -6.46
CA GLY A 590 -10.67 -4.83 -5.89
C GLY A 590 -11.65 -5.98 -5.76
N THR A 591 -12.36 -6.03 -4.63
CA THR A 591 -13.38 -7.05 -4.40
C THR A 591 -14.52 -6.50 -3.56
N LEU A 592 -15.74 -6.75 -4.03
CA LEU A 592 -16.99 -6.68 -3.27
C LEU A 592 -17.82 -7.92 -3.62
N SER A 593 -18.97 -8.09 -2.99
CA SER A 593 -19.93 -9.14 -3.39
C SER A 593 -20.30 -8.99 -4.88
N GLY A 594 -19.95 -10.00 -5.68
CA GLY A 594 -20.23 -10.02 -7.11
C GLY A 594 -19.35 -9.09 -7.97
N VAL A 595 -18.30 -8.49 -7.42
CA VAL A 595 -17.41 -7.55 -8.12
C VAL A 595 -15.96 -7.95 -7.87
N ASN A 596 -15.20 -8.18 -8.92
CA ASN A 596 -13.77 -8.52 -8.84
C ASN A 596 -13.00 -7.72 -9.89
N THR A 597 -12.00 -6.96 -9.47
CA THR A 597 -11.22 -6.11 -10.36
C THR A 597 -9.73 -6.29 -10.11
N LEU A 598 -8.95 -6.17 -11.18
CA LEU A 598 -7.50 -6.25 -11.16
C LEU A 598 -6.95 -5.27 -12.20
N ALA A 599 -6.19 -4.27 -11.76
CA ALA A 599 -5.61 -3.26 -12.65
C ALA A 599 -4.15 -3.03 -12.28
N GLY A 600 -3.26 -3.05 -13.27
CA GLY A 600 -1.83 -3.00 -13.01
C GLY A 600 -0.96 -3.11 -14.24
N VAL A 601 0.27 -3.56 -14.02
CA VAL A 601 1.31 -3.71 -15.03
C VAL A 601 1.92 -5.11 -14.99
N VAL A 602 2.46 -5.53 -16.13
CA VAL A 602 3.24 -6.75 -16.28
C VAL A 602 4.34 -6.54 -17.31
N LEU A 603 5.52 -7.09 -17.05
CA LEU A 603 6.61 -7.14 -18.03
C LEU A 603 6.49 -8.46 -18.80
N ASP A 604 6.34 -8.42 -20.12
CA ASP A 604 6.22 -9.63 -20.94
C ASP A 604 7.57 -10.33 -21.20
N THR A 605 7.56 -11.43 -21.94
CA THR A 605 8.77 -12.21 -22.31
C THR A 605 9.69 -11.49 -23.30
N ASP A 606 9.18 -10.52 -24.04
CA ASP A 606 9.95 -9.67 -24.97
C ASP A 606 10.56 -8.44 -24.26
N GLY A 607 10.29 -8.26 -22.96
CA GLY A 607 10.81 -7.15 -22.15
C GLY A 607 9.99 -5.87 -22.29
N ARG A 608 8.74 -5.95 -22.76
CA ARG A 608 7.81 -4.82 -22.85
C ARG A 608 6.90 -4.76 -21.63
N VAL A 609 6.73 -3.57 -21.07
CA VAL A 609 5.71 -3.34 -20.04
C VAL A 609 4.35 -3.20 -20.71
N LEU A 610 3.36 -3.93 -20.21
CA LEU A 610 1.96 -3.81 -20.57
C LEU A 610 1.18 -3.30 -19.37
N VAL A 611 0.26 -2.37 -19.61
CA VAL A 611 -0.77 -1.98 -18.65
C VAL A 611 -2.02 -2.79 -18.93
N PHE A 612 -2.66 -3.29 -17.89
CA PHE A 612 -3.94 -3.99 -18.03
C PHE A 612 -4.93 -3.52 -16.96
N THR A 613 -6.21 -3.50 -17.34
CA THR A 613 -7.34 -3.35 -16.43
C THR A 613 -8.37 -4.42 -16.77
N LEU A 614 -8.79 -5.17 -15.75
CA LEU A 614 -9.78 -6.23 -15.87
C LEU A 614 -10.84 -6.04 -14.78
N MET A 615 -12.10 -5.94 -15.17
CA MET A 615 -13.22 -5.72 -14.27
C MET A 615 -14.31 -6.75 -14.53
N SER A 616 -14.55 -7.60 -13.54
CA SER A 616 -15.57 -8.64 -13.54
C SER A 616 -16.74 -8.26 -12.64
N ALA A 617 -17.95 -8.40 -13.16
CA ALA A 617 -19.20 -8.17 -12.43
C ALA A 617 -20.17 -9.35 -12.57
N GLY A 618 -20.96 -9.58 -11.51
CA GLY A 618 -21.97 -10.64 -11.46
C GLY A 618 -21.39 -12.05 -11.31
N ALA A 619 -20.18 -12.18 -10.77
CA ALA A 619 -19.46 -13.44 -10.65
C ALA A 619 -19.05 -13.76 -9.20
N ASP A 620 -18.91 -15.05 -8.91
CA ASP A 620 -18.43 -15.53 -7.62
C ASP A 620 -16.97 -15.15 -7.38
N THR A 621 -16.67 -14.62 -6.18
CA THR A 621 -15.38 -14.01 -5.84
C THR A 621 -14.17 -14.92 -6.07
N GLY A 622 -14.21 -16.17 -5.61
CA GLY A 622 -13.08 -17.09 -5.71
C GLY A 622 -12.73 -17.41 -7.17
N PRO A 623 -13.65 -18.01 -7.93
CA PRO A 623 -13.43 -18.33 -9.35
C PRO A 623 -13.09 -17.11 -10.20
N ALA A 624 -13.78 -15.97 -10.01
CA ALA A 624 -13.50 -14.76 -10.78
C ALA A 624 -12.09 -14.22 -10.51
N ARG A 625 -11.62 -14.23 -9.26
CA ARG A 625 -10.25 -13.83 -8.92
C ARG A 625 -9.21 -14.74 -9.57
N ALA A 626 -9.43 -16.05 -9.58
CA ALA A 626 -8.53 -16.99 -10.23
C ALA A 626 -8.47 -16.74 -11.75
N ALA A 627 -9.63 -16.60 -12.39
CA ALA A 627 -9.70 -16.30 -13.82
C ALA A 627 -9.05 -14.95 -14.19
N LEU A 628 -9.21 -13.91 -13.38
CA LEU A 628 -8.52 -12.62 -13.57
C LEU A 628 -6.99 -12.77 -13.48
N ASP A 629 -6.50 -13.62 -12.57
CA ASP A 629 -5.06 -13.91 -12.46
C ASP A 629 -4.54 -14.66 -13.67
N ASP A 630 -5.31 -15.61 -14.19
CA ASP A 630 -4.96 -16.36 -15.39
C ASP A 630 -4.86 -15.43 -16.61
N VAL A 631 -5.81 -14.51 -16.78
CA VAL A 631 -5.77 -13.48 -17.84
C VAL A 631 -4.51 -12.62 -17.71
N ALA A 632 -4.22 -12.10 -16.51
CA ALA A 632 -3.04 -11.26 -16.27
C ALA A 632 -1.73 -12.05 -16.45
N ALA A 633 -1.69 -13.33 -16.08
CA ALA A 633 -0.54 -14.21 -16.25
C ALA A 633 -0.26 -14.52 -17.72
N GLN A 634 -1.28 -14.62 -18.60
CA GLN A 634 -1.04 -14.83 -20.03
C GLN A 634 -0.29 -13.65 -20.69
N LEU A 635 -0.53 -12.43 -20.22
CA LEU A 635 0.21 -11.26 -20.70
C LEU A 635 1.71 -11.34 -20.41
N ARG A 636 2.12 -12.06 -19.34
CA ARG A 636 3.53 -12.31 -19.05
C ARG A 636 4.19 -13.20 -20.10
N GLY A 637 3.48 -14.23 -20.57
CA GLY A 637 4.05 -15.29 -21.41
C GLY A 637 3.98 -15.03 -22.92
N CYS A 638 3.24 -14.02 -23.38
CA CYS A 638 2.77 -13.98 -24.76
C CYS A 638 3.80 -13.62 -25.83
N GLY A 639 4.86 -12.85 -25.52
CA GLY A 639 5.77 -12.28 -26.53
C GLY A 639 5.00 -11.61 -27.69
N CYS A 640 3.87 -10.97 -27.34
CA CYS A 640 2.68 -10.76 -28.16
C CYS A 640 2.94 -10.12 -29.54
N ARG A 641 3.22 -10.90 -30.60
CA ARG A 641 3.40 -10.40 -31.97
C ARG A 641 2.39 -10.91 -32.98
#